data_AF-K1SCD2-F1
#
_entry.id   AF-K1SCD2-F1
#
_cell.length_a   1.000
_cell.length_b   1.000
_cell.length_c   1.000
_cell.angle_alpha   90.00
_cell.angle_beta   90.00
_cell.angle_gamma   90.00
#
_symmetry.space_group_name_H-M   'P 1'
#
loop_
_entity.id
_entity.type
_entity.pdbx_description
1 polymer ?
#
loop_
_entity_poly.entity_id
_entity_poly.type
_entity_poly.pdbx_seq_one_letter_code
_entity_poly.pdbx_strand_id
1 'polypeptide(L)'
;MVVAPEHPIIDKNKDKISNFDEIEAYREKIKNKTEFERTQVNKDKTGVCIKGLTGINPITNKEIPIYISDYVMMSYGTGAIMAVPAHDERDYEFAKKFGIDIVPVIEQITGEVKEDEKHKESIVAVLYDEKQDKYLTINWGDLGGRLFVGGTRHENESAVDCAIREIKEETGYTDFEFVREIFPINHHYYAYNKKQAYEINSTGLLFKLTSDATQEVNLDDDEKDNFKVEWVDEKTIRKEVMDELHITTFTNLLKPTAYTGDGKMINSEVLNGLTNKKDSIKKMIEYLEENNLGHEKVNYKLQDWIFSRQRFWGEPIPLVYCEDCGWVPVKEEDLPVRLPDVTNYEPTDDGESPLAAITDWVNTTCPHCGKPAKRETDTMPNWAGSSWYWLRYMDAHNDKEFASQDALKYWGKLDFYNGGMEHATRHLLYARFWNQFLYNIGLVPNKEPFETRVSHGMILGEGGVKMSKSLGNVVNPDDMVASYGADALRTYEMFIGDYEKEVAWSEQGLNGCKRFIDRVVRVGEKVTAKNGYSEKLESLIHKTIKKVTEDIDTMKFNTAVSALMILLNKFEEQEEITKDDYRTFLILLNPIAPHITEELNEKYALGETICKSSWPKYDIAKTVDQEKEIAVQVNGKVRATITININEDEESIKEKALTAENVKNHTAGKEIVKVIIIKGKIVNIVVK
;
A
#
# COMPACT_ATOMS: atom_id res chain seq x y z
N MET A 1 -17.60 25.52 -11.14
CA MET A 1 -17.96 24.75 -9.92
C MET A 1 -18.70 23.50 -10.35
N VAL A 2 -18.55 22.39 -9.62
CA VAL A 2 -19.25 21.13 -9.93
C VAL A 2 -19.96 20.63 -8.67
N VAL A 3 -21.21 20.20 -8.80
CA VAL A 3 -22.01 19.64 -7.70
C VAL A 3 -22.45 18.22 -8.01
N ALA A 4 -22.69 17.44 -6.95
CA ALA A 4 -23.28 16.12 -7.05
C ALA A 4 -24.67 16.22 -7.71
N PRO A 5 -25.08 15.27 -8.56
CA PRO A 5 -26.38 15.35 -9.23
C PRO A 5 -27.55 15.19 -8.26
N GLU A 6 -27.30 14.67 -7.05
CA GLU A 6 -28.26 14.57 -5.96
C GLU A 6 -28.29 15.83 -5.06
N HIS A 7 -27.50 16.86 -5.38
CA HIS A 7 -27.33 18.01 -4.49
C HIS A 7 -28.62 18.83 -4.34
N PRO A 8 -29.10 19.11 -3.11
CA PRO A 8 -30.40 19.77 -2.87
C PRO A 8 -30.57 21.16 -3.51
N ILE A 9 -29.46 21.83 -3.84
CA ILE A 9 -29.47 23.14 -4.51
C ILE A 9 -30.20 23.12 -5.86
N ILE A 10 -30.17 21.97 -6.54
CA ILE A 10 -30.79 21.78 -7.86
C ILE A 10 -32.30 21.89 -7.70
N ASP A 11 -32.88 21.05 -6.85
CA ASP A 11 -34.33 21.00 -6.61
C ASP A 11 -34.84 22.31 -5.97
N LYS A 12 -34.07 22.91 -5.05
CA LYS A 12 -34.41 24.19 -4.41
C LYS A 12 -34.50 25.36 -5.41
N ASN A 13 -33.76 25.31 -6.53
CA ASN A 13 -33.73 26.37 -7.53
C ASN A 13 -34.36 25.95 -8.86
N LYS A 14 -35.18 24.88 -8.88
CA LYS A 14 -35.81 24.33 -10.08
C LYS A 14 -36.44 25.40 -10.97
N ASP A 15 -37.16 26.36 -10.38
CA ASP A 15 -37.87 27.42 -11.11
C ASP A 15 -36.93 28.39 -11.88
N LYS A 16 -35.63 28.42 -11.54
CA LYS A 16 -34.63 29.27 -12.20
C LYS A 16 -33.84 28.52 -13.27
N ILE A 17 -34.00 27.21 -13.37
CA ILE A 17 -33.20 26.35 -14.25
C ILE A 17 -33.96 26.11 -15.54
N SER A 18 -33.42 26.58 -16.65
CA SER A 18 -34.07 26.50 -17.97
C SER A 18 -33.91 25.15 -18.67
N ASN A 19 -32.91 24.34 -18.30
CA ASN A 19 -32.68 23.00 -18.85
C ASN A 19 -32.89 21.88 -17.82
N PHE A 20 -33.90 22.02 -16.96
CA PHE A 20 -34.16 21.05 -15.88
C PHE A 20 -34.41 19.63 -16.41
N ASP A 21 -35.08 19.48 -17.56
CA ASP A 21 -35.33 18.17 -18.18
C ASP A 21 -34.03 17.43 -18.56
N GLU A 22 -32.99 18.17 -18.97
CA GLU A 22 -31.66 17.62 -19.27
C GLU A 22 -30.96 17.12 -18.00
N ILE A 23 -31.13 17.86 -16.90
CA ILE A 23 -30.61 17.49 -15.58
C ILE A 23 -31.28 16.22 -15.07
N GLU A 24 -32.60 16.12 -15.17
CA GLU A 24 -33.35 14.93 -14.76
C GLU A 24 -32.98 13.71 -15.60
N ALA A 25 -32.84 13.86 -16.92
CA ALA A 25 -32.35 12.80 -17.79
C ALA A 25 -30.95 12.33 -17.39
N TYR A 26 -30.07 13.26 -16.97
CA TYR A 26 -28.74 12.92 -16.46
C TYR A 26 -28.80 12.21 -15.10
N ARG A 27 -29.62 12.69 -14.15
CA ARG A 27 -29.85 12.03 -12.85
C ARG A 27 -30.34 10.60 -13.04
N GLU A 28 -31.25 10.36 -13.97
CA GLU A 28 -31.80 9.02 -14.17
C GLU A 28 -30.78 8.08 -14.86
N LYS A 29 -29.91 8.63 -15.72
CA LYS A 29 -28.77 7.87 -16.28
C LYS A 29 -27.77 7.43 -15.20
N ILE A 30 -27.53 8.26 -14.18
CA ILE A 30 -26.51 7.97 -13.16
C ILE A 30 -27.04 7.19 -11.96
N LYS A 31 -28.36 7.15 -11.72
CA LYS A 31 -28.98 6.51 -10.55
C LYS A 31 -28.63 5.03 -10.42
N ASN A 32 -28.42 4.36 -11.56
CA ASN A 32 -28.05 2.93 -11.61
C ASN A 32 -26.54 2.69 -11.45
N LYS A 33 -25.72 3.75 -11.33
CA LYS A 33 -24.28 3.64 -11.10
C LYS A 33 -23.99 3.66 -9.61
N THR A 34 -23.20 2.69 -9.15
CA THR A 34 -22.61 2.68 -7.82
C THR A 34 -21.56 3.78 -7.66
N GLU A 35 -21.26 4.16 -6.41
CA GLU A 35 -20.17 5.12 -6.13
C GLU A 35 -18.82 4.65 -6.70
N PHE A 36 -18.58 3.34 -6.68
CA PHE A 36 -17.36 2.73 -7.24
C PHE A 36 -17.28 2.92 -8.76
N GLU A 37 -18.38 2.68 -9.47
CA GLU A 37 -18.45 2.90 -10.92
C GLU A 37 -18.28 4.37 -11.27
N ARG A 38 -18.85 5.28 -10.47
CA ARG A 38 -18.74 6.73 -10.64
C ARG A 38 -17.31 7.26 -10.47
N THR A 39 -16.51 6.61 -9.63
CA THR A 39 -15.18 7.10 -9.24
C THR A 39 -14.02 6.33 -9.87
N GLN A 40 -13.96 5.00 -9.70
CA GLN A 40 -12.79 4.20 -10.08
C GLN A 40 -12.86 3.60 -11.49
N VAL A 41 -14.08 3.35 -11.98
CA VAL A 41 -14.29 2.74 -13.32
C VAL A 41 -14.55 3.81 -14.38
N ASN A 42 -14.90 5.03 -13.96
CA ASN A 42 -15.30 6.09 -14.87
C ASN A 42 -14.10 6.72 -15.60
N LYS A 43 -13.83 6.24 -16.81
CA LYS A 43 -12.81 6.80 -17.71
C LYS A 43 -13.29 8.03 -18.46
N ASP A 44 -14.60 8.15 -18.70
CA ASP A 44 -15.18 9.25 -19.48
C ASP A 44 -15.90 10.23 -18.56
N LYS A 45 -15.36 11.44 -18.39
CA LYS A 45 -16.06 12.48 -17.61
C LYS A 45 -17.41 12.80 -18.22
N THR A 46 -18.49 12.83 -17.44
CA THR A 46 -19.82 13.23 -17.91
C THR A 46 -20.39 14.33 -17.04
N GLY A 47 -21.28 15.15 -17.57
CA GLY A 47 -21.89 16.24 -16.81
C GLY A 47 -22.79 17.12 -17.66
N VAL A 48 -23.56 17.96 -16.98
CA VAL A 48 -24.51 18.90 -17.59
C VAL A 48 -24.31 20.27 -16.95
N CYS A 49 -24.18 21.31 -17.77
CA CYS A 49 -24.16 22.69 -17.28
C CYS A 49 -25.56 23.12 -16.87
N ILE A 50 -25.72 23.70 -15.68
CA ILE A 50 -27.01 24.21 -15.22
C ILE A 50 -27.25 25.58 -15.86
N LYS A 51 -28.24 25.68 -16.77
CA LYS A 51 -28.57 26.95 -17.44
C LYS A 51 -29.54 27.77 -16.59
N GLY A 52 -29.11 28.97 -16.21
CA GLY A 52 -29.89 29.89 -15.37
C GLY A 52 -29.35 30.04 -13.94
N LEU A 53 -28.31 29.29 -13.59
CA LEU A 53 -27.58 29.45 -12.32
C LEU A 53 -26.07 29.55 -12.58
N THR A 54 -25.45 30.59 -12.02
CA THR A 54 -24.00 30.77 -11.98
C THR A 54 -23.55 30.90 -10.52
N GLY A 55 -22.29 30.54 -10.27
CA GLY A 55 -21.62 30.83 -9.00
C GLY A 55 -20.83 32.13 -9.12
N ILE A 56 -20.63 32.84 -8.02
CA ILE A 56 -19.72 34.00 -7.97
C ILE A 56 -18.48 33.56 -7.21
N ASN A 57 -17.31 33.66 -7.84
CA ASN A 57 -16.05 33.47 -7.12
C ASN A 57 -15.90 34.62 -6.10
N PRO A 58 -15.84 34.34 -4.80
CA PRO A 58 -15.95 35.37 -3.77
C PRO A 58 -14.72 36.28 -3.66
N ILE A 59 -13.61 35.93 -4.34
CA ILE A 59 -12.37 36.71 -4.35
C ILE A 59 -12.34 37.60 -5.60
N THR A 60 -12.52 37.00 -6.77
CA THR A 60 -12.40 37.71 -8.06
C THR A 60 -13.70 38.37 -8.53
N ASN A 61 -14.83 38.09 -7.86
CA ASN A 61 -16.18 38.46 -8.26
C ASN A 61 -16.59 38.00 -9.68
N LYS A 62 -15.82 37.08 -10.29
CA LYS A 62 -16.15 36.51 -11.60
C LYS A 62 -17.29 35.51 -11.48
N GLU A 63 -18.22 35.57 -12.43
CA GLU A 63 -19.21 34.52 -12.60
C GLU A 63 -18.57 33.26 -13.15
N ILE A 64 -18.92 32.12 -12.56
CA ILE A 64 -18.47 30.80 -12.97
C ILE A 64 -19.66 29.88 -13.24
N PRO A 65 -19.58 29.02 -14.26
CA PRO A 65 -20.64 28.06 -14.53
C PRO A 65 -20.72 27.00 -13.41
N ILE A 66 -21.93 26.51 -13.18
CA ILE A 66 -22.21 25.39 -12.28
C ILE A 66 -22.57 24.17 -13.12
N TYR A 67 -21.85 23.08 -12.93
CA TYR A 67 -22.12 21.79 -13.56
C TYR A 67 -22.61 20.78 -12.54
N ILE A 68 -23.42 19.82 -13.00
CA ILE A 68 -23.60 18.55 -12.29
C ILE A 68 -22.72 17.49 -12.93
N SER A 69 -22.10 16.64 -12.12
CA SER A 69 -21.28 15.53 -12.63
C SER A 69 -21.22 14.37 -11.64
N ASP A 70 -21.08 13.15 -12.17
CA ASP A 70 -21.12 11.93 -11.36
C ASP A 70 -19.81 11.65 -10.61
N TYR A 71 -18.70 12.32 -10.93
CA TYR A 71 -17.45 12.21 -10.16
C TYR A 71 -17.47 12.98 -8.83
N VAL A 72 -18.48 13.84 -8.62
CA VAL A 72 -18.72 14.52 -7.34
C VAL A 72 -19.76 13.72 -6.55
N MET A 73 -19.43 13.42 -5.29
CA MET A 73 -20.23 12.54 -4.43
C MET A 73 -20.93 13.34 -3.34
N MET A 74 -22.24 13.14 -3.17
CA MET A 74 -22.99 13.77 -2.09
C MET A 74 -22.57 13.26 -0.69
N SER A 75 -22.05 12.03 -0.63
CA SER A 75 -21.57 11.36 0.58
C SER A 75 -20.20 11.84 1.07
N TYR A 76 -19.54 12.75 0.34
CA TYR A 76 -18.21 13.26 0.70
C TYR A 76 -18.13 14.79 0.63
N GLY A 77 -17.63 15.40 1.71
CA GLY A 77 -17.59 16.86 1.85
C GLY A 77 -19.00 17.45 1.84
N THR A 78 -19.21 18.50 1.05
CA THR A 78 -20.52 19.18 0.91
C THR A 78 -21.35 18.65 -0.26
N GLY A 79 -20.83 17.68 -1.03
CA GLY A 79 -21.41 17.32 -2.33
C GLY A 79 -21.20 18.39 -3.41
N ALA A 80 -20.31 19.34 -3.18
CA ALA A 80 -19.93 20.39 -4.13
C ALA A 80 -18.42 20.63 -4.07
N ILE A 81 -17.80 20.87 -5.22
CA ILE A 81 -16.38 21.20 -5.33
C ILE A 81 -16.15 22.46 -6.16
N MET A 82 -15.14 23.23 -5.77
CA MET A 82 -14.49 24.15 -6.69
C MET A 82 -13.62 23.32 -7.63
N ALA A 83 -13.81 23.49 -8.94
CA ALA A 83 -12.97 22.84 -9.93
C ALA A 83 -11.77 23.73 -10.23
N VAL A 84 -10.56 23.19 -10.17
CA VAL A 84 -9.31 23.92 -10.45
C VAL A 84 -8.53 23.17 -11.55
N PRO A 85 -8.97 23.28 -12.82
CA PRO A 85 -8.50 22.39 -13.88
C PRO A 85 -6.99 22.40 -14.11
N ALA A 86 -6.30 23.52 -13.89
CA ALA A 86 -4.85 23.58 -14.07
C ALA A 86 -4.08 22.73 -13.03
N HIS A 87 -4.70 22.36 -11.91
CA HIS A 87 -4.03 21.74 -10.75
C HIS A 87 -4.74 20.52 -10.14
N ASP A 88 -5.84 20.06 -10.74
CA ASP A 88 -6.47 18.76 -10.44
C ASP A 88 -6.74 18.01 -11.75
N GLU A 89 -6.25 16.77 -11.85
CA GLU A 89 -6.33 15.99 -13.08
C GLU A 89 -7.77 15.67 -13.50
N ARG A 90 -8.67 15.43 -12.54
CA ARG A 90 -10.09 15.13 -12.86
C ARG A 90 -10.78 16.37 -13.41
N ASP A 91 -10.48 17.53 -12.83
CA ASP A 91 -11.01 18.81 -13.29
C ASP A 91 -10.39 19.21 -14.64
N TYR A 92 -9.13 18.87 -14.91
CA TYR A 92 -8.47 19.07 -16.21
C TYR A 92 -9.19 18.30 -17.32
N GLU A 93 -9.37 16.99 -17.13
CA GLU A 93 -10.09 16.12 -18.07
C GLU A 93 -11.52 16.62 -18.30
N PHE A 94 -12.20 17.04 -17.23
CA PHE A 94 -13.55 17.59 -17.31
C PHE A 94 -13.55 18.91 -18.12
N ALA A 95 -12.66 19.84 -17.79
CA ALA A 95 -12.58 21.13 -18.46
C ALA A 95 -12.25 20.99 -19.95
N LYS A 96 -11.30 20.10 -20.31
CA LYS A 96 -10.98 19.80 -21.71
C LYS A 96 -12.19 19.28 -22.48
N LYS A 97 -12.98 18.38 -21.87
CA LYS A 97 -14.16 17.80 -22.51
C LYS A 97 -15.27 18.82 -22.77
N PHE A 98 -15.48 19.74 -21.82
CA PHE A 98 -16.56 20.72 -21.89
C PHE A 98 -16.12 22.10 -22.39
N GLY A 99 -14.85 22.25 -22.81
CA GLY A 99 -14.32 23.53 -23.30
C GLY A 99 -14.31 24.63 -22.25
N ILE A 100 -14.04 24.27 -20.99
CA ILE A 100 -13.96 25.21 -19.87
C ILE A 100 -12.54 25.78 -19.80
N ASP A 101 -12.43 27.06 -19.50
CA ASP A 101 -11.15 27.75 -19.33
C ASP A 101 -10.27 27.09 -18.27
N ILE A 102 -8.99 26.92 -18.59
CA ILE A 102 -7.97 26.33 -17.72
C ILE A 102 -6.98 27.44 -17.37
N VAL A 103 -7.09 27.97 -16.14
CA VAL A 103 -6.28 29.09 -15.67
C VAL A 103 -5.23 28.58 -14.67
N PRO A 104 -3.93 28.70 -14.97
CA PRO A 104 -2.88 28.35 -14.02
C PRO A 104 -2.78 29.39 -12.91
N VAL A 105 -2.73 28.90 -11.67
CA VAL A 105 -2.50 29.70 -10.46
C VAL A 105 -1.23 29.27 -9.71
N ILE A 106 -0.58 28.20 -10.15
CA ILE A 106 0.71 27.72 -9.66
C ILE A 106 1.65 27.58 -10.85
N GLU A 107 2.80 28.24 -10.74
CA GLU A 107 3.92 28.14 -11.67
C GLU A 107 4.90 27.09 -11.15
N GLN A 108 5.22 26.09 -11.98
CA GLN A 108 6.19 25.05 -11.63
C GLN A 108 7.57 25.68 -11.43
N ILE A 109 8.26 25.32 -10.35
CA ILE A 109 9.64 25.77 -10.09
C ILE A 109 10.62 24.66 -10.50
N THR A 110 11.67 25.01 -11.25
CA THR A 110 12.76 24.12 -11.66
C THR A 110 14.12 24.80 -11.43
N GLY A 111 15.19 24.01 -11.32
CA GLY A 111 16.53 24.52 -11.01
C GLY A 111 16.74 24.89 -9.54
N GLU A 112 17.90 25.49 -9.25
CA GLU A 112 18.32 25.84 -7.89
C GLU A 112 18.29 27.36 -7.70
N VAL A 113 17.52 27.83 -6.71
CA VAL A 113 17.44 29.25 -6.32
C VAL A 113 18.80 29.75 -5.82
N LYS A 114 19.24 30.90 -6.33
CA LYS A 114 20.50 31.55 -5.94
C LYS A 114 20.29 32.98 -5.45
N GLU A 115 21.28 33.51 -4.73
CA GLU A 115 21.30 34.92 -4.35
C GLU A 115 21.58 35.82 -5.57
N ASP A 116 21.06 37.06 -5.55
CA ASP A 116 21.25 38.09 -6.57
C ASP A 116 20.80 37.73 -8.01
N GLU A 117 19.69 36.97 -8.12
CA GLU A 117 19.09 36.61 -9.41
C GLU A 117 18.55 37.82 -10.18
N LYS A 118 18.81 37.83 -11.49
CA LYS A 118 18.16 38.78 -12.42
C LYS A 118 16.92 38.13 -13.03
N HIS A 119 15.83 38.88 -13.05
CA HIS A 119 14.57 38.44 -13.66
C HIS A 119 14.57 38.66 -15.18
N LYS A 120 14.06 37.70 -15.94
CA LYS A 120 13.68 37.89 -17.34
C LYS A 120 12.55 36.96 -17.77
N GLU A 121 11.81 37.39 -18.79
CA GLU A 121 10.79 36.59 -19.46
C GLU A 121 11.43 35.82 -20.62
N SER A 122 11.11 34.54 -20.75
CA SER A 122 11.76 33.65 -21.71
C SER A 122 10.79 32.67 -22.37
N ILE A 123 11.27 31.99 -23.41
CA ILE A 123 10.54 30.92 -24.09
C ILE A 123 11.42 29.69 -24.25
N VAL A 124 10.76 28.54 -24.42
CA VAL A 124 11.35 27.32 -25.00
C VAL A 124 10.42 26.85 -26.11
N ALA A 125 10.90 26.87 -27.34
CA ALA A 125 10.12 26.49 -28.51
C ALA A 125 10.56 25.12 -29.05
N VAL A 126 9.59 24.21 -29.17
CA VAL A 126 9.75 22.88 -29.74
C VAL A 126 9.12 22.88 -31.12
N LEU A 127 9.92 22.63 -32.16
CA LEU A 127 9.43 22.47 -33.53
C LEU A 127 9.38 20.98 -33.90
N TYR A 128 8.21 20.49 -34.30
CA TYR A 128 7.96 19.09 -34.66
C TYR A 128 7.74 18.92 -36.16
N ASP A 129 8.44 17.97 -36.76
CA ASP A 129 8.20 17.49 -38.13
C ASP A 129 7.44 16.16 -38.10
N GLU A 130 6.14 16.24 -38.40
CA GLU A 130 5.23 15.09 -38.45
C GLU A 130 5.60 14.10 -39.56
N LYS A 131 6.27 14.52 -40.65
CA LYS A 131 6.64 13.63 -41.76
C LYS A 131 7.77 12.68 -41.36
N GLN A 132 8.70 13.17 -40.55
CA GLN A 132 9.87 12.41 -40.09
C GLN A 132 9.71 11.85 -38.69
N ASP A 133 8.68 12.27 -37.96
CA ASP A 133 8.49 12.01 -36.53
C ASP A 133 9.71 12.43 -35.69
N LYS A 134 10.16 13.67 -35.92
CA LYS A 134 11.36 14.24 -35.29
C LYS A 134 11.12 15.65 -34.78
N TYR A 135 11.97 16.07 -33.84
CA TYR A 135 11.95 17.40 -33.26
C TYR A 135 13.25 18.12 -33.52
N LEU A 136 13.16 19.42 -33.77
CA LEU A 136 14.30 20.29 -33.99
C LEU A 136 14.98 20.60 -32.65
N THR A 137 16.29 20.41 -32.60
CA THR A 137 17.11 20.70 -31.43
C THR A 137 18.36 21.48 -31.84
N ILE A 138 18.91 22.21 -30.87
CA ILE A 138 20.17 22.92 -30.98
C ILE A 138 21.18 22.21 -30.09
N ASN A 139 22.25 21.71 -30.70
CA ASN A 139 23.30 20.96 -30.02
C ASN A 139 24.56 21.79 -29.88
N TRP A 140 24.81 22.27 -28.66
CA TRP A 140 25.98 23.07 -28.28
C TRP A 140 27.20 22.20 -27.94
N GLY A 141 27.10 20.86 -28.04
CA GLY A 141 28.18 19.94 -27.68
C GLY A 141 28.62 20.12 -26.22
N ASP A 142 29.93 20.27 -26.00
CA ASP A 142 30.52 20.42 -24.65
C ASP A 142 30.16 21.77 -23.98
N LEU A 143 29.61 22.75 -24.72
CA LEU A 143 29.33 24.10 -24.23
C LEU A 143 27.95 24.26 -23.57
N GLY A 144 27.06 23.28 -23.71
CA GLY A 144 25.69 23.36 -23.18
C GLY A 144 24.82 22.13 -23.42
N GLY A 145 25.32 21.11 -24.12
CA GLY A 145 24.55 19.93 -24.48
C GLY A 145 23.49 20.22 -25.55
N ARG A 146 22.52 19.31 -25.66
CA ARG A 146 21.40 19.43 -26.59
C ARG A 146 20.22 20.12 -25.91
N LEU A 147 19.69 21.16 -26.54
CA LEU A 147 18.57 21.96 -26.06
C LEU A 147 17.55 22.17 -27.18
N PHE A 148 16.43 22.81 -26.86
CA PHE A 148 15.48 23.35 -27.83
C PHE A 148 15.78 24.84 -28.06
N VAL A 149 15.08 25.46 -29.02
CA VAL A 149 15.18 26.89 -29.29
C VAL A 149 14.74 27.65 -28.03
N GLY A 150 15.61 28.48 -27.48
CA GLY A 150 15.37 29.23 -26.25
C GLY A 150 15.55 30.71 -26.52
N GLY A 151 14.73 31.57 -25.91
CA GLY A 151 14.76 33.00 -26.23
C GLY A 151 14.39 33.89 -25.06
N THR A 152 14.87 35.13 -25.09
CA THR A 152 14.47 36.16 -24.12
C THR A 152 13.44 37.08 -24.77
N ARG A 153 12.29 37.27 -24.13
CA ARG A 153 11.21 38.11 -24.66
C ARG A 153 11.56 39.58 -24.54
N HIS A 154 11.30 40.34 -25.60
CA HIS A 154 11.37 41.80 -25.59
C HIS A 154 10.16 42.43 -24.90
N GLU A 155 10.29 43.70 -24.51
CA GLU A 155 9.21 44.45 -23.89
C GLU A 155 7.99 44.56 -24.84
N ASN A 156 6.81 44.15 -24.37
CA ASN A 156 5.56 44.05 -25.14
C ASN A 156 5.52 42.98 -26.26
N GLU A 157 6.48 42.06 -26.30
CA GLU A 157 6.48 40.92 -27.23
C GLU A 157 5.68 39.74 -26.66
N SER A 158 4.80 39.13 -27.46
CA SER A 158 4.10 37.91 -27.05
C SER A 158 5.07 36.71 -27.02
N ALA A 159 4.76 35.67 -26.23
CA ALA A 159 5.60 34.47 -26.19
C ALA A 159 5.65 33.76 -27.55
N VAL A 160 4.53 33.78 -28.30
CA VAL A 160 4.45 33.19 -29.65
C VAL A 160 5.30 33.99 -30.64
N ASP A 161 5.24 35.33 -30.62
CA ASP A 161 6.02 36.16 -31.53
C ASP A 161 7.52 36.03 -31.26
N CYS A 162 7.91 35.99 -29.98
CA CYS A 162 9.28 35.70 -29.55
C CYS A 162 9.74 34.34 -30.10
N ALA A 163 8.98 33.27 -29.86
CA ALA A 163 9.36 31.95 -30.36
C ALA A 163 9.46 31.89 -31.90
N ILE A 164 8.57 32.56 -32.63
CA ILE A 164 8.65 32.64 -34.10
C ILE A 164 9.93 33.35 -34.53
N ARG A 165 10.32 34.44 -33.85
CA ARG A 165 11.56 35.17 -34.10
C ARG A 165 12.79 34.30 -33.84
N GLU A 166 12.88 33.69 -32.66
CA GLU A 166 14.02 32.87 -32.24
C GLU A 166 14.18 31.63 -33.13
N ILE A 167 13.09 30.94 -33.51
CA ILE A 167 13.16 29.82 -34.47
C ILE A 167 13.76 30.29 -35.80
N LYS A 168 13.32 31.44 -36.32
CA LYS A 168 13.80 31.98 -37.60
C LYS A 168 15.25 32.44 -37.55
N GLU A 169 15.67 33.05 -36.45
CA GLU A 169 17.01 33.60 -36.24
C GLU A 169 18.04 32.46 -36.03
N GLU A 170 17.74 31.51 -35.13
CA GLU A 170 18.67 30.44 -34.74
C GLU A 170 18.72 29.27 -35.74
N THR A 171 17.58 28.94 -36.37
CA THR A 171 17.45 27.71 -37.15
C THR A 171 17.21 27.92 -38.63
N GLY A 172 16.80 29.14 -39.02
CA GLY A 172 16.50 29.51 -40.39
C GLY A 172 15.16 28.99 -40.92
N TYR A 173 14.43 28.11 -40.21
CA TYR A 173 13.10 27.69 -40.67
C TYR A 173 12.11 28.85 -40.63
N THR A 174 11.22 28.95 -41.61
CA THR A 174 10.28 30.09 -41.73
C THR A 174 8.82 29.69 -41.86
N ASP A 175 8.53 28.43 -42.22
CA ASP A 175 7.18 27.95 -42.51
C ASP A 175 6.74 26.85 -41.53
N PHE A 176 6.09 27.28 -40.46
CA PHE A 176 5.59 26.45 -39.37
C PHE A 176 4.38 27.12 -38.70
N GLU A 177 3.53 26.31 -38.07
CA GLU A 177 2.32 26.77 -37.39
C GLU A 177 2.38 26.53 -35.88
N PHE A 178 1.79 27.44 -35.11
CA PHE A 178 1.65 27.29 -33.66
C PHE A 178 0.60 26.22 -33.34
N VAL A 179 0.93 25.30 -32.43
CA VAL A 179 0.05 24.20 -32.03
C VAL A 179 -0.54 24.42 -30.64
N ARG A 180 0.30 24.72 -29.64
CA ARG A 180 -0.10 24.93 -28.25
C ARG A 180 1.03 25.50 -27.40
N GLU A 181 0.65 26.04 -26.25
CA GLU A 181 1.55 26.40 -25.16
C GLU A 181 1.22 25.60 -23.89
N ILE A 182 2.17 25.53 -22.96
CA ILE A 182 1.99 24.98 -21.61
C ILE A 182 1.93 26.09 -20.57
N PHE A 183 1.58 25.73 -19.34
CA PHE A 183 1.69 26.66 -18.22
C PHE A 183 3.14 27.15 -18.06
N PRO A 184 3.33 28.40 -17.61
CA PRO A 184 4.66 28.94 -17.35
C PRO A 184 5.44 28.07 -16.36
N ILE A 185 6.76 28.05 -16.55
CA ILE A 185 7.73 27.41 -15.66
C ILE A 185 8.68 28.49 -15.15
N ASN A 186 8.76 28.62 -13.83
CA ASN A 186 9.76 29.42 -13.16
C ASN A 186 11.04 28.58 -13.06
N HIS A 187 12.12 29.06 -13.68
CA HIS A 187 13.38 28.32 -13.75
C HIS A 187 14.54 29.15 -13.21
N HIS A 188 15.35 28.53 -12.36
CA HIS A 188 16.54 29.14 -11.78
C HIS A 188 17.80 28.51 -12.35
N TYR A 189 18.68 29.34 -12.93
CA TYR A 189 19.94 28.85 -13.47
C TYR A 189 21.07 29.86 -13.33
N TYR A 190 22.31 29.38 -13.43
CA TYR A 190 23.50 30.22 -13.41
C TYR A 190 24.19 30.23 -14.77
N ALA A 191 24.23 31.40 -15.39
CA ALA A 191 24.92 31.58 -16.65
C ALA A 191 26.43 31.75 -16.39
N TYR A 192 27.20 30.67 -16.54
CA TYR A 192 28.65 30.66 -16.25
C TYR A 192 29.44 31.64 -17.12
N ASN A 193 29.05 31.84 -18.37
CA ASN A 193 29.64 32.82 -19.29
C ASN A 193 29.47 34.27 -18.79
N LYS A 194 28.32 34.60 -18.20
CA LYS A 194 27.96 35.95 -17.71
C LYS A 194 28.24 36.14 -16.21
N LYS A 195 28.63 35.08 -15.50
CA LYS A 195 28.82 35.03 -14.04
C LYS A 195 27.62 35.64 -13.28
N GLN A 196 26.41 35.26 -13.69
CA GLN A 196 25.16 35.85 -13.21
C GLN A 196 24.10 34.75 -13.05
N ALA A 197 23.41 34.77 -11.91
CA ALA A 197 22.23 33.95 -11.69
C ALA A 197 20.98 34.62 -12.30
N TYR A 198 20.07 33.81 -12.82
CA TYR A 198 18.81 34.27 -13.42
C TYR A 198 17.63 33.49 -12.85
N GLU A 199 16.57 34.21 -12.53
CA GLU A 199 15.21 33.70 -12.39
C GLU A 199 14.50 33.99 -13.72
N ILE A 200 13.96 32.96 -14.36
CA ILE A 200 13.23 33.13 -15.62
C ILE A 200 11.82 32.57 -15.52
N ASN A 201 10.86 33.33 -16.02
CA ASN A 201 9.53 32.78 -16.32
C ASN A 201 9.56 32.33 -17.78
N SER A 202 9.52 31.03 -18.00
CA SER A 202 9.62 30.43 -19.32
C SER A 202 8.27 29.92 -19.79
N THR A 203 7.89 30.31 -21.01
CA THR A 203 6.71 29.76 -21.69
C THR A 203 7.14 28.69 -22.68
N GLY A 204 6.68 27.47 -22.52
CA GLY A 204 6.91 26.38 -23.46
C GLY A 204 5.91 26.40 -24.60
N LEU A 205 6.38 26.37 -25.86
CA LEU A 205 5.53 26.43 -27.04
C LEU A 205 5.85 25.29 -28.02
N LEU A 206 4.82 24.66 -28.58
CA LEU A 206 4.94 23.64 -29.63
C LEU A 206 4.50 24.23 -30.96
N PHE A 207 5.34 24.04 -31.97
CA PHE A 207 5.10 24.37 -33.36
C PHE A 207 5.17 23.12 -34.22
N LYS A 208 4.46 23.13 -35.34
CA LYS A 208 4.48 22.07 -36.36
C LYS A 208 5.08 22.63 -37.65
N LEU A 209 6.06 21.93 -38.21
CA LEU A 209 6.68 22.30 -39.48
C LEU A 209 5.70 22.08 -40.64
N THR A 210 5.55 23.09 -41.49
CA THR A 210 4.67 23.04 -42.68
C THR A 210 5.48 22.69 -43.93
N SER A 211 6.66 23.31 -44.11
CA SER A 211 7.59 23.00 -45.19
C SER A 211 9.05 23.26 -44.80
N ASP A 212 9.98 22.76 -45.62
CA ASP A 212 11.43 22.94 -45.43
C ASP A 212 11.92 24.32 -45.89
N ALA A 213 11.05 25.33 -45.95
CA ALA A 213 11.40 26.69 -46.36
C ALA A 213 12.28 27.36 -45.31
N THR A 214 13.50 27.75 -45.72
CA THR A 214 14.50 28.37 -44.86
C THR A 214 14.96 29.74 -45.36
N GLN A 215 15.47 30.56 -44.43
CA GLN A 215 16.16 31.83 -44.68
C GLN A 215 17.61 31.76 -44.14
N GLU A 216 18.41 32.77 -44.47
CA GLU A 216 19.76 32.91 -43.90
C GLU A 216 19.65 33.16 -42.38
N VAL A 217 20.41 32.40 -41.59
CA VAL A 217 20.41 32.50 -40.12
C VAL A 217 21.03 33.82 -39.67
N ASN A 218 20.47 34.41 -38.62
CA ASN A 218 20.95 35.66 -38.03
C ASN A 218 21.34 35.40 -36.58
N LEU A 219 22.57 34.94 -36.38
CA LEU A 219 23.10 34.49 -35.10
C LEU A 219 23.88 35.60 -34.38
N ASP A 220 23.76 35.64 -33.06
CA ASP A 220 24.60 36.51 -32.23
C ASP A 220 26.08 36.08 -32.30
N ASP A 221 27.00 37.01 -31.97
CA ASP A 221 28.45 36.77 -32.12
C ASP A 221 28.97 35.63 -31.23
N ASP A 222 28.29 35.31 -30.13
CA ASP A 222 28.58 34.17 -29.25
C ASP A 222 27.98 32.84 -29.73
N GLU A 223 27.21 32.84 -30.82
CA GLU A 223 26.49 31.68 -31.33
C GLU A 223 27.04 31.14 -32.65
N LYS A 224 27.69 32.01 -33.44
CA LYS A 224 28.33 31.65 -34.71
C LYS A 224 29.33 30.51 -34.53
N ASP A 225 29.16 29.46 -35.33
CA ASP A 225 29.95 28.22 -35.35
C ASP A 225 29.96 27.37 -34.04
N ASN A 226 29.14 27.72 -33.04
CA ASN A 226 29.17 27.08 -31.71
C ASN A 226 28.12 25.99 -31.47
N PHE A 227 27.12 25.85 -32.36
CA PHE A 227 26.12 24.79 -32.27
C PHE A 227 25.75 24.17 -33.62
N LYS A 228 25.03 23.05 -33.56
CA LYS A 228 24.41 22.41 -34.74
C LYS A 228 22.91 22.27 -34.56
N VAL A 229 22.16 22.63 -35.60
CA VAL A 229 20.72 22.40 -35.69
C VAL A 229 20.48 20.98 -36.19
N GLU A 230 19.79 20.16 -35.40
CA GLU A 230 19.60 18.72 -35.66
C GLU A 230 18.16 18.28 -35.40
N TRP A 231 17.62 17.49 -36.34
CA TRP A 231 16.36 16.77 -36.16
C TRP A 231 16.60 15.43 -35.48
N VAL A 232 15.99 15.22 -34.31
CA VAL A 232 16.18 14.02 -33.49
C VAL A 232 14.86 13.39 -33.07
N ASP A 233 14.88 12.08 -32.78
CA ASP A 233 13.72 11.35 -32.29
C ASP A 233 13.49 11.58 -30.77
N GLU A 234 12.30 11.25 -30.29
CA GLU A 234 11.94 11.40 -28.87
C GLU A 234 12.89 10.64 -27.93
N LYS A 235 13.38 9.46 -28.36
CA LYS A 235 14.29 8.63 -27.57
C LYS A 235 15.63 9.34 -27.34
N THR A 236 16.13 10.01 -28.36
CA THR A 236 17.36 10.80 -28.31
C THR A 236 17.16 12.01 -27.42
N ILE A 237 16.04 12.73 -27.54
CA ILE A 237 15.70 13.87 -26.67
C ILE A 237 15.73 13.45 -25.20
N ARG A 238 15.01 12.38 -24.85
CA ARG A 238 14.94 11.87 -23.46
C ARG A 238 16.28 11.41 -22.90
N LYS A 239 17.27 11.17 -23.76
CA LYS A 239 18.61 10.72 -23.38
C LYS A 239 19.61 11.88 -23.32
N GLU A 240 19.49 12.87 -24.19
CA GLU A 240 20.52 13.88 -24.43
C GLU A 240 20.15 15.29 -23.97
N VAL A 241 18.85 15.61 -23.84
CA VAL A 241 18.41 16.88 -23.24
C VAL A 241 18.40 16.72 -21.72
N MET A 242 19.46 17.23 -21.10
CA MET A 242 19.70 17.11 -19.65
C MET A 242 19.24 18.33 -18.85
N ASP A 243 18.99 19.45 -19.53
CA ASP A 243 18.49 20.66 -18.88
C ASP A 243 17.04 20.47 -18.41
N GLU A 244 16.79 20.83 -17.14
CA GLU A 244 15.52 20.57 -16.46
C GLU A 244 14.36 21.35 -17.07
N LEU A 245 14.57 22.61 -17.45
CA LEU A 245 13.53 23.43 -18.07
C LEU A 245 13.14 22.86 -19.44
N HIS A 246 14.13 22.52 -20.27
CA HIS A 246 13.90 22.01 -21.62
C HIS A 246 13.21 20.64 -21.62
N ILE A 247 13.67 19.69 -20.78
CA ILE A 247 13.05 18.35 -20.72
C ILE A 247 11.65 18.38 -20.11
N THR A 248 11.42 19.24 -19.12
CA THR A 248 10.10 19.46 -18.50
C THR A 248 9.15 20.07 -19.52
N THR A 249 9.59 21.11 -20.23
CA THR A 249 8.80 21.76 -21.28
C THR A 249 8.38 20.75 -22.35
N PHE A 250 9.33 19.97 -22.85
CA PHE A 250 9.05 18.94 -23.86
C PHE A 250 8.04 17.91 -23.35
N THR A 251 8.22 17.42 -22.13
CA THR A 251 7.30 16.43 -21.53
C THR A 251 5.88 16.98 -21.41
N ASN A 252 5.74 18.22 -20.92
CA ASN A 252 4.43 18.86 -20.74
C ASN A 252 3.76 19.20 -22.08
N LEU A 253 4.52 19.53 -23.13
CA LEU A 253 3.98 19.81 -24.47
C LEU A 253 3.43 18.55 -25.15
N LEU A 254 4.14 17.41 -25.02
CA LEU A 254 3.70 16.13 -25.60
C LEU A 254 2.49 15.55 -24.89
N LYS A 255 2.44 15.69 -23.56
CA LYS A 255 1.33 15.21 -22.75
C LYS A 255 0.83 16.31 -21.82
N PRO A 256 0.00 17.24 -22.31
CA PRO A 256 -0.59 18.28 -21.47
C PRO A 256 -1.49 17.65 -20.41
N THR A 257 -1.18 17.89 -19.13
CA THR A 257 -1.94 17.45 -17.96
C THR A 257 -2.07 18.58 -16.94
N ALA A 258 -2.79 18.35 -15.85
CA ALA A 258 -2.75 19.28 -14.72
C ALA A 258 -1.34 19.28 -14.09
N TYR A 259 -0.91 20.43 -13.57
CA TYR A 259 0.26 20.51 -12.70
C TYR A 259 -0.19 20.37 -11.24
N THR A 260 0.04 19.19 -10.65
CA THR A 260 -0.37 18.87 -9.26
C THR A 260 0.75 19.07 -8.24
N GLY A 261 1.89 19.61 -8.68
CA GLY A 261 3.05 19.88 -7.82
C GLY A 261 2.90 21.19 -7.04
N ASP A 262 3.89 21.45 -6.20
CA ASP A 262 4.01 22.72 -5.48
C ASP A 262 4.77 23.73 -6.36
N GLY A 263 4.61 25.02 -6.10
CA GLY A 263 5.22 26.04 -6.94
C GLY A 263 4.90 27.46 -6.49
N LYS A 264 5.25 28.43 -7.34
CA LYS A 264 5.03 29.85 -7.09
C LYS A 264 3.58 30.21 -7.43
N MET A 265 2.89 30.87 -6.51
CA MET A 265 1.54 31.36 -6.72
C MET A 265 1.55 32.50 -7.74
N ILE A 266 0.75 32.36 -8.80
CA ILE A 266 0.54 33.32 -9.88
C ILE A 266 -0.96 33.53 -10.11
N ASN A 267 -1.35 34.60 -10.80
CA ASN A 267 -2.76 34.87 -11.13
C ASN A 267 -3.73 34.81 -9.92
N SER A 268 -3.23 35.08 -8.71
CA SER A 268 -3.89 34.82 -7.43
C SER A 268 -3.86 36.02 -6.46
N GLU A 269 -3.66 37.23 -7.01
CA GLU A 269 -3.70 38.51 -6.30
C GLU A 269 -2.94 38.49 -4.96
N VAL A 270 -3.65 38.40 -3.84
CA VAL A 270 -3.10 38.38 -2.47
C VAL A 270 -2.10 37.26 -2.22
N LEU A 271 -2.12 36.20 -3.03
CA LEU A 271 -1.18 35.08 -2.93
C LEU A 271 0.03 35.20 -3.86
N ASN A 272 0.02 36.12 -4.84
CA ASN A 272 1.07 36.19 -5.85
C ASN A 272 2.46 36.28 -5.23
N GLY A 273 3.40 35.49 -5.77
CA GLY A 273 4.80 35.46 -5.35
C GLY A 273 5.09 34.54 -4.16
N LEU A 274 4.08 33.99 -3.47
CA LEU A 274 4.31 32.98 -2.45
C LEU A 274 4.76 31.66 -3.10
N THR A 275 5.84 31.08 -2.61
CA THR A 275 6.41 29.81 -3.11
C THR A 275 6.16 28.63 -2.16
N ASN A 276 5.81 28.92 -0.91
CA ASN A 276 5.52 27.91 0.09
C ASN A 276 4.03 27.56 0.11
N LYS A 277 3.71 26.28 -0.09
CA LYS A 277 2.33 25.78 -0.09
C LYS A 277 1.60 25.98 1.24
N LYS A 278 2.26 25.71 2.36
CA LYS A 278 1.63 25.84 3.69
C LYS A 278 1.29 27.29 3.99
N ASP A 279 2.20 28.21 3.66
CA ASP A 279 1.98 29.65 3.85
C ASP A 279 0.87 30.16 2.93
N SER A 280 0.81 29.68 1.68
CA SER A 280 -0.25 30.03 0.73
C SER A 280 -1.62 29.56 1.20
N ILE A 281 -1.73 28.31 1.67
CA ILE A 281 -2.97 27.74 2.22
C ILE A 281 -3.39 28.53 3.47
N LYS A 282 -2.45 28.75 4.41
CA LYS A 282 -2.72 29.49 5.64
C LYS A 282 -3.24 30.90 5.35
N LYS A 283 -2.55 31.65 4.48
CA LYS A 283 -2.94 33.02 4.12
C LYS A 283 -4.32 33.07 3.46
N MET A 284 -4.64 32.08 2.62
CA MET A 284 -5.97 32.00 2.00
C MET A 284 -7.07 31.68 3.03
N ILE A 285 -6.81 30.77 3.97
CA ILE A 285 -7.76 30.47 5.05
C ILE A 285 -8.02 31.73 5.89
N GLU A 286 -6.96 32.42 6.34
CA GLU A 286 -7.07 33.67 7.09
C GLU A 286 -7.88 34.72 6.32
N TYR A 287 -7.58 34.92 5.03
CA TYR A 287 -8.32 35.85 4.18
C TYR A 287 -9.81 35.49 4.08
N LEU A 288 -10.15 34.20 3.89
CA LEU A 288 -11.53 33.75 3.78
C LEU A 288 -12.30 33.93 5.10
N GLU A 289 -11.66 33.69 6.24
CA GLU A 289 -12.26 33.84 7.57
C GLU A 289 -12.47 35.32 7.93
N GLU A 290 -11.47 36.17 7.72
CA GLU A 290 -11.56 37.61 7.98
C GLU A 290 -12.68 38.29 7.17
N ASN A 291 -12.94 37.79 5.96
CA ASN A 291 -13.98 38.32 5.08
C ASN A 291 -15.33 37.58 5.19
N ASN A 292 -15.47 36.61 6.10
CA ASN A 292 -16.68 35.78 6.26
C ASN A 292 -17.11 35.02 4.98
N LEU A 293 -16.13 34.59 4.17
CA LEU A 293 -16.32 33.89 2.90
C LEU A 293 -16.12 32.37 3.03
N GLY A 294 -15.54 31.91 4.14
CA GLY A 294 -15.28 30.50 4.43
C GLY A 294 -14.64 30.30 5.80
N HIS A 295 -14.37 29.04 6.16
CA HIS A 295 -13.62 28.68 7.37
C HIS A 295 -12.90 27.35 7.15
N GLU A 296 -11.86 27.08 7.95
CA GLU A 296 -11.16 25.79 7.91
C GLU A 296 -12.08 24.63 8.32
N LYS A 297 -12.01 23.52 7.57
CA LYS A 297 -12.78 22.31 7.88
C LYS A 297 -11.95 21.06 7.68
N VAL A 298 -11.88 20.23 8.72
CA VAL A 298 -11.38 18.85 8.63
C VAL A 298 -12.49 17.95 8.12
N ASN A 299 -12.21 17.22 7.04
CA ASN A 299 -13.11 16.22 6.46
C ASN A 299 -12.48 14.83 6.52
N TYR A 300 -13.30 13.81 6.70
CA TYR A 300 -12.88 12.41 6.71
C TYR A 300 -13.43 11.68 5.49
N LYS A 301 -12.63 10.80 4.91
CA LYS A 301 -13.11 9.84 3.90
C LYS A 301 -13.92 8.71 4.53
N LEU A 302 -13.70 8.45 5.83
CA LEU A 302 -14.49 7.49 6.59
C LEU A 302 -15.94 8.00 6.68
N GLN A 303 -16.87 7.13 6.32
CA GLN A 303 -18.31 7.37 6.44
C GLN A 303 -18.84 6.68 7.70
N ASP A 304 -19.99 7.14 8.17
CA ASP A 304 -20.73 6.43 9.22
C ASP A 304 -21.08 5.02 8.77
N TRP A 305 -21.06 4.10 9.74
CA TRP A 305 -21.34 2.70 9.46
C TRP A 305 -22.85 2.47 9.34
N ILE A 306 -23.32 2.21 8.13
CA ILE A 306 -24.68 1.71 7.90
C ILE A 306 -24.83 0.35 8.61
N PHE A 307 -25.57 0.37 9.71
CA PHE A 307 -25.67 -0.73 10.68
C PHE A 307 -26.94 -1.57 10.54
N SER A 308 -27.82 -1.25 9.60
CA SER A 308 -29.05 -2.02 9.36
C SER A 308 -28.94 -2.89 8.11
N ARG A 309 -29.60 -4.05 8.11
CA ARG A 309 -29.66 -4.98 6.98
C ARG A 309 -31.09 -5.47 6.79
N GLN A 310 -31.60 -5.37 5.57
CA GLN A 310 -32.90 -5.91 5.16
C GLN A 310 -32.78 -7.43 4.92
N ARG A 311 -32.44 -8.18 5.98
CA ARG A 311 -32.18 -9.62 5.95
C ARG A 311 -32.80 -10.28 7.17
N PHE A 312 -33.14 -11.55 7.04
CA PHE A 312 -33.68 -12.33 8.15
C PHE A 312 -32.58 -12.76 9.15
N TRP A 313 -31.45 -13.29 8.64
CA TRP A 313 -30.42 -13.91 9.49
C TRP A 313 -29.41 -12.90 10.03
N GLY A 314 -29.80 -12.24 11.12
CA GLY A 314 -28.96 -11.34 11.91
C GLY A 314 -29.63 -11.01 13.25
N GLU A 315 -28.90 -10.36 14.15
CA GLU A 315 -29.44 -9.95 15.44
C GLU A 315 -30.50 -8.85 15.26
N PRO A 316 -31.72 -9.00 15.79
CA PRO A 316 -32.73 -7.95 15.71
C PRO A 316 -32.26 -6.66 16.40
N ILE A 317 -32.49 -5.52 15.75
CA ILE A 317 -32.21 -4.21 16.36
C ILE A 317 -33.26 -3.96 17.46
N PRO A 318 -32.86 -3.69 18.72
CA PRO A 318 -33.78 -3.59 19.85
C PRO A 318 -34.48 -2.23 19.93
N LEU A 319 -35.16 -1.84 18.84
CA LEU A 319 -35.94 -0.60 18.70
C LEU A 319 -37.38 -0.91 18.28
N VAL A 320 -38.29 -0.04 18.68
CA VAL A 320 -39.72 -0.07 18.34
C VAL A 320 -40.15 1.31 17.87
N TYR A 321 -40.84 1.40 16.75
CA TYR A 321 -41.45 2.63 16.24
C TYR A 321 -42.90 2.78 16.70
N CYS A 322 -43.20 3.90 17.35
CA CYS A 322 -44.53 4.31 17.79
C CYS A 322 -44.93 5.61 17.08
N GLU A 323 -46.15 5.71 16.56
CA GLU A 323 -46.62 6.91 15.85
C GLU A 323 -46.61 8.17 16.74
N ASP A 324 -46.82 8.03 18.05
CA ASP A 324 -46.82 9.16 18.98
C ASP A 324 -45.44 9.47 19.57
N CYS A 325 -44.58 8.46 19.75
CA CYS A 325 -43.29 8.60 20.47
C CYS A 325 -42.07 8.55 19.55
N GLY A 326 -42.22 8.16 18.29
CA GLY A 326 -41.10 7.87 17.39
C GLY A 326 -40.39 6.56 17.75
N TRP A 327 -39.07 6.52 17.54
CA TRP A 327 -38.23 5.38 17.86
C TRP A 327 -37.94 5.29 19.36
N VAL A 328 -38.30 4.15 19.97
CA VAL A 328 -38.16 3.88 21.39
C VAL A 328 -37.35 2.59 21.56
N PRO A 329 -36.32 2.55 22.43
CA PRO A 329 -35.59 1.32 22.71
C PRO A 329 -36.46 0.31 23.46
N VAL A 330 -36.21 -0.97 23.18
CA VAL A 330 -36.75 -2.07 23.99
C VAL A 330 -36.16 -1.99 25.41
N LYS A 331 -36.93 -2.34 26.43
CA LYS A 331 -36.44 -2.34 27.82
C LYS A 331 -35.41 -3.44 28.01
N GLU A 332 -34.44 -3.20 28.89
CA GLU A 332 -33.38 -4.17 29.19
C GLU A 332 -33.94 -5.50 29.71
N GLU A 333 -34.99 -5.46 30.54
CA GLU A 333 -35.69 -6.65 31.06
C GLU A 333 -36.42 -7.48 29.98
N ASP A 334 -36.73 -6.86 28.83
CA ASP A 334 -37.39 -7.50 27.69
C ASP A 334 -36.38 -8.06 26.67
N LEU A 335 -35.08 -7.89 26.89
CA LEU A 335 -34.03 -8.46 26.04
C LEU A 335 -33.82 -9.96 26.33
N PRO A 336 -33.36 -10.74 25.34
CA PRO A 336 -33.10 -10.35 23.95
C PRO A 336 -34.37 -10.37 23.08
N VAL A 337 -34.42 -9.47 22.08
CA VAL A 337 -35.39 -9.60 20.98
C VAL A 337 -34.96 -10.78 20.11
N ARG A 338 -35.68 -11.89 20.19
CA ARG A 338 -35.36 -13.12 19.43
C ARG A 338 -35.97 -13.07 18.04
N LEU A 339 -35.25 -13.62 17.06
CA LEU A 339 -35.82 -13.90 15.75
C LEU A 339 -37.03 -14.85 15.90
N PRO A 340 -38.08 -14.67 15.09
CA PRO A 340 -39.22 -15.59 15.09
C PRO A 340 -38.85 -16.92 14.43
N ASP A 341 -39.43 -18.01 14.93
CA ASP A 341 -39.37 -19.30 14.26
C ASP A 341 -40.28 -19.28 13.02
N VAL A 342 -39.69 -19.37 11.84
CA VAL A 342 -40.42 -19.36 10.56
C VAL A 342 -39.98 -20.50 9.65
N THR A 343 -40.91 -20.94 8.79
CA THR A 343 -40.64 -21.95 7.76
C THR A 343 -40.04 -21.37 6.48
N ASN A 344 -40.27 -20.08 6.20
CA ASN A 344 -39.67 -19.37 5.07
C ASN A 344 -39.11 -18.02 5.52
N TYR A 345 -37.93 -17.68 5.03
CA TYR A 345 -37.15 -16.47 5.32
C TYR A 345 -36.55 -15.86 4.03
N GLU A 346 -37.13 -16.19 2.88
CA GLU A 346 -36.74 -15.67 1.58
C GLU A 346 -36.84 -14.13 1.53
N PRO A 347 -35.96 -13.46 0.76
CA PRO A 347 -36.05 -12.01 0.54
C PRO A 347 -37.39 -11.62 -0.08
N THR A 348 -37.90 -10.43 0.27
CA THR A 348 -39.13 -9.88 -0.33
C THR A 348 -38.84 -9.22 -1.68
N ASP A 349 -39.85 -9.14 -2.54
CA ASP A 349 -39.74 -8.52 -3.87
C ASP A 349 -39.62 -6.98 -3.82
N ASP A 350 -40.05 -6.36 -2.71
CA ASP A 350 -40.03 -4.91 -2.49
C ASP A 350 -38.74 -4.41 -1.81
N GLY A 351 -37.83 -5.32 -1.43
CA GLY A 351 -36.56 -5.00 -0.79
C GLY A 351 -36.66 -4.74 0.72
N GLU A 352 -37.84 -4.90 1.33
CA GLU A 352 -37.98 -4.89 2.78
C GLU A 352 -37.34 -6.12 3.44
N SER A 353 -37.15 -6.06 4.76
CA SER A 353 -36.70 -7.22 5.53
C SER A 353 -37.77 -8.33 5.51
N PRO A 354 -37.41 -9.62 5.40
CA PRO A 354 -38.37 -10.71 5.55
C PRO A 354 -39.15 -10.67 6.88
N LEU A 355 -38.58 -10.05 7.91
CA LEU A 355 -39.26 -9.85 9.19
C LEU A 355 -40.51 -8.97 9.09
N ALA A 356 -40.56 -8.04 8.13
CA ALA A 356 -41.69 -7.12 7.94
C ALA A 356 -43.02 -7.83 7.65
N ALA A 357 -42.96 -8.98 6.96
CA ALA A 357 -44.14 -9.78 6.64
C ALA A 357 -44.69 -10.58 7.84
N ILE A 358 -43.92 -10.72 8.91
CA ILE A 358 -44.27 -11.54 10.08
C ILE A 358 -45.04 -10.69 11.08
N THR A 359 -46.30 -10.39 10.76
CA THR A 359 -47.13 -9.43 11.51
C THR A 359 -47.23 -9.74 13.01
N ASP A 360 -47.29 -11.01 13.42
CA ASP A 360 -47.33 -11.43 14.83
C ASP A 360 -46.02 -11.10 15.59
N TRP A 361 -44.90 -11.05 14.88
CA TRP A 361 -43.60 -10.66 15.44
C TRP A 361 -43.36 -9.15 15.31
N VAL A 362 -43.79 -8.49 14.24
CA VAL A 362 -43.56 -7.05 14.06
C VAL A 362 -44.43 -6.22 15.00
N ASN A 363 -45.70 -6.59 15.16
CA ASN A 363 -46.62 -5.83 15.99
C ASN A 363 -46.29 -6.02 17.47
N THR A 364 -46.20 -4.91 18.20
CA THR A 364 -45.87 -4.88 19.63
C THR A 364 -46.52 -3.67 20.30
N THR A 365 -46.23 -3.45 21.57
CA THR A 365 -46.62 -2.25 22.32
C THR A 365 -45.41 -1.35 22.53
N CYS A 366 -45.62 -0.04 22.47
CA CYS A 366 -44.61 0.96 22.76
C CYS A 366 -44.14 0.83 24.23
N PRO A 367 -42.84 0.63 24.50
CA PRO A 367 -42.32 0.51 25.86
C PRO A 367 -42.51 1.77 26.72
N HIS A 368 -42.71 2.94 26.08
CA HIS A 368 -42.89 4.23 26.73
C HIS A 368 -44.36 4.56 27.06
N CYS A 369 -45.29 4.39 26.11
CA CYS A 369 -46.69 4.81 26.28
C CYS A 369 -47.73 3.67 26.25
N GLY A 370 -47.32 2.43 25.97
CA GLY A 370 -48.20 1.24 25.91
C GLY A 370 -49.10 1.13 24.68
N LYS A 371 -49.13 2.14 23.80
CA LYS A 371 -49.92 2.11 22.55
C LYS A 371 -49.35 1.11 21.53
N PRO A 372 -50.14 0.70 20.51
CA PRO A 372 -49.64 -0.13 19.41
C PRO A 372 -48.40 0.48 18.74
N ALA A 373 -47.44 -0.37 18.43
CA ALA A 373 -46.16 0.00 17.84
C ALA A 373 -45.61 -1.15 16.99
N LYS A 374 -44.53 -0.91 16.24
CA LYS A 374 -43.88 -1.91 15.38
C LYS A 374 -42.41 -2.05 15.72
N ARG A 375 -41.91 -3.28 15.82
CA ARG A 375 -40.46 -3.55 15.97
C ARG A 375 -39.71 -3.07 14.72
N GLU A 376 -38.45 -2.66 14.91
CA GLU A 376 -37.51 -2.55 13.80
C GLU A 376 -37.36 -3.93 13.14
N THR A 377 -37.47 -3.97 11.82
CA THR A 377 -37.46 -5.19 11.02
C THR A 377 -36.10 -5.47 10.42
N ASP A 378 -35.22 -4.47 10.35
CA ASP A 378 -33.84 -4.68 9.95
C ASP A 378 -33.04 -5.37 11.06
N THR A 379 -32.08 -6.19 10.65
CA THR A 379 -31.12 -6.82 11.56
C THR A 379 -29.78 -6.11 11.54
N MET A 380 -28.98 -6.33 12.58
CA MET A 380 -27.59 -5.91 12.61
C MET A 380 -26.76 -6.67 11.54
N PRO A 381 -25.66 -6.09 11.04
CA PRO A 381 -24.74 -6.78 10.15
C PRO A 381 -23.98 -7.88 10.90
N ASN A 382 -23.51 -8.89 10.16
CA ASN A 382 -22.65 -9.95 10.69
C ASN A 382 -21.38 -9.44 11.43
N TRP A 383 -20.91 -8.22 11.15
CA TRP A 383 -19.78 -7.62 11.86
C TRP A 383 -20.13 -7.05 13.24
N ALA A 384 -21.41 -6.95 13.61
CA ALA A 384 -21.81 -6.50 14.94
C ALA A 384 -21.24 -7.44 16.01
N GLY A 385 -21.50 -8.74 15.91
CA GLY A 385 -20.93 -9.74 16.81
C GLY A 385 -19.41 -9.86 16.71
N SER A 386 -18.84 -9.81 15.51
CA SER A 386 -17.39 -9.93 15.33
C SER A 386 -16.60 -8.73 15.87
N SER A 387 -17.25 -7.61 16.16
CA SER A 387 -16.57 -6.41 16.68
C SER A 387 -16.27 -6.46 18.18
N TRP A 388 -16.65 -7.52 18.90
CA TRP A 388 -16.39 -7.62 20.34
C TRP A 388 -16.30 -9.06 20.89
N TYR A 389 -16.43 -10.09 20.05
CA TYR A 389 -16.45 -11.51 20.48
C TYR A 389 -15.29 -11.96 21.38
N TRP A 390 -14.08 -11.39 21.21
CA TRP A 390 -12.93 -11.75 22.04
C TRP A 390 -13.12 -11.32 23.50
N LEU A 391 -13.82 -10.22 23.75
CA LEU A 391 -14.20 -9.80 25.09
C LEU A 391 -15.19 -10.79 25.69
N ARG A 392 -16.11 -11.30 24.86
CA ARG A 392 -17.08 -12.31 25.32
C ARG A 392 -16.41 -13.65 25.63
N TYR A 393 -15.35 -14.05 24.92
CA TYR A 393 -14.59 -15.25 25.28
C TYR A 393 -14.00 -15.23 26.69
N MET A 394 -13.70 -14.04 27.22
CA MET A 394 -13.15 -13.88 28.56
C MET A 394 -14.18 -14.25 29.65
N ASP A 395 -15.48 -14.19 29.33
CA ASP A 395 -16.57 -14.46 30.28
C ASP A 395 -17.85 -14.99 29.57
N ALA A 396 -17.69 -16.06 28.79
CA ALA A 396 -18.68 -16.49 27.79
C ALA A 396 -20.04 -16.95 28.37
N HIS A 397 -20.06 -17.35 29.63
CA HIS A 397 -21.24 -17.90 30.30
C HIS A 397 -21.92 -16.92 31.26
N ASN A 398 -21.49 -15.66 31.31
CA ASN A 398 -22.12 -14.65 32.15
C ASN A 398 -23.49 -14.26 31.61
N ASP A 399 -24.55 -14.53 32.36
CA ASP A 399 -25.94 -14.28 32.01
C ASP A 399 -26.50 -12.99 32.60
N LYS A 400 -25.68 -12.20 33.31
CA LYS A 400 -26.09 -10.97 34.01
C LYS A 400 -25.55 -9.71 33.37
N GLU A 401 -24.40 -9.80 32.72
CA GLU A 401 -23.72 -8.68 32.05
C GLU A 401 -22.98 -9.19 30.81
N PHE A 402 -22.48 -8.25 29.99
CA PHE A 402 -21.81 -8.62 28.75
C PHE A 402 -20.46 -9.34 28.98
N ALA A 403 -19.69 -8.92 30.00
CA ALA A 403 -18.51 -9.59 30.55
C ALA A 403 -18.10 -8.89 31.86
N SER A 404 -17.67 -9.66 32.86
CA SER A 404 -17.25 -9.09 34.14
C SER A 404 -15.92 -8.33 34.04
N GLN A 405 -15.84 -7.19 34.73
CA GLN A 405 -14.64 -6.36 34.73
C GLN A 405 -13.40 -7.10 35.27
N ASP A 406 -13.59 -8.06 36.19
CA ASP A 406 -12.52 -8.89 36.74
C ASP A 406 -11.98 -9.88 35.70
N ALA A 407 -12.85 -10.55 34.95
CA ALA A 407 -12.43 -11.41 33.84
C ALA A 407 -11.69 -10.62 32.76
N LEU A 408 -12.20 -9.45 32.39
CA LEU A 408 -11.56 -8.57 31.41
C LEU A 408 -10.18 -8.07 31.87
N LYS A 409 -10.00 -7.81 33.17
CA LYS A 409 -8.70 -7.41 33.74
C LYS A 409 -7.73 -8.58 33.84
N TYR A 410 -8.23 -9.77 34.16
CA TYR A 410 -7.42 -10.99 34.23
C TYR A 410 -6.80 -11.32 32.88
N TRP A 411 -7.60 -11.31 31.81
CA TRP A 411 -7.11 -11.56 30.45
C TRP A 411 -6.41 -10.35 29.84
N GLY A 412 -6.86 -9.13 30.12
CA GLY A 412 -6.26 -7.91 29.62
C GLY A 412 -6.52 -7.67 28.13
N LYS A 413 -5.49 -7.21 27.41
CA LYS A 413 -5.54 -7.12 25.95
C LYS A 413 -5.20 -8.49 25.36
N LEU A 414 -5.64 -8.76 24.13
CA LEU A 414 -5.10 -9.89 23.40
C LEU A 414 -3.62 -9.60 23.07
N ASP A 415 -2.71 -10.41 23.59
CA ASP A 415 -1.28 -10.27 23.31
C ASP A 415 -0.99 -10.40 21.81
N PHE A 416 -1.72 -11.30 21.15
CA PHE A 416 -1.46 -11.68 19.78
C PHE A 416 -2.76 -11.94 19.00
N TYR A 417 -3.00 -11.17 17.95
CA TYR A 417 -4.14 -11.34 17.04
C TYR A 417 -3.67 -11.69 15.62
N ASN A 418 -4.10 -12.85 15.14
CA ASN A 418 -3.69 -13.42 13.86
C ASN A 418 -4.86 -13.44 12.88
N GLY A 419 -4.71 -12.80 11.72
CA GLY A 419 -5.75 -12.80 10.69
C GLY A 419 -5.32 -12.17 9.37
N GLY A 420 -5.99 -12.56 8.30
CA GLY A 420 -5.66 -12.13 6.94
C GLY A 420 -5.76 -10.62 6.72
N MET A 421 -5.10 -10.16 5.65
CA MET A 421 -5.05 -8.73 5.28
C MET A 421 -6.41 -8.19 4.80
N GLU A 422 -7.31 -9.06 4.35
CA GLU A 422 -8.67 -8.71 3.92
C GLU A 422 -9.53 -8.06 5.02
N HIS A 423 -9.14 -8.21 6.28
CA HIS A 423 -9.85 -7.66 7.43
C HIS A 423 -9.34 -6.29 7.90
N ALA A 424 -8.28 -5.74 7.28
CA ALA A 424 -7.61 -4.51 7.72
C ALA A 424 -8.53 -3.27 7.76
N THR A 425 -9.35 -3.07 6.72
CA THR A 425 -10.20 -1.88 6.57
C THR A 425 -11.65 -2.06 7.02
N ARG A 426 -11.99 -3.24 7.56
CA ARG A 426 -13.34 -3.59 7.99
C ARG A 426 -13.32 -4.08 9.43
N HIS A 427 -13.31 -5.41 9.63
CA HIS A 427 -13.35 -6.04 10.94
C HIS A 427 -12.37 -5.40 11.94
N LEU A 428 -11.10 -5.18 11.57
CA LEU A 428 -10.12 -4.58 12.48
C LEU A 428 -10.42 -3.12 12.82
N LEU A 429 -11.01 -2.35 11.89
CA LEU A 429 -11.46 -1.00 12.17
C LEU A 429 -12.68 -1.00 13.09
N TYR A 430 -13.66 -1.87 12.84
CA TYR A 430 -14.86 -1.98 13.68
C TYR A 430 -14.54 -2.51 15.08
N ALA A 431 -13.67 -3.49 15.19
CA ALA A 431 -13.18 -4.02 16.47
C ALA A 431 -12.55 -2.92 17.32
N ARG A 432 -11.69 -2.09 16.73
CA ARG A 432 -11.08 -0.95 17.44
C ARG A 432 -12.11 0.12 17.80
N PHE A 433 -13.01 0.45 16.89
CA PHE A 433 -14.10 1.41 17.14
C PHE A 433 -14.97 0.96 18.32
N TRP A 434 -15.46 -0.28 18.31
CA TRP A 434 -16.26 -0.84 19.39
C TRP A 434 -15.49 -0.88 20.71
N ASN A 435 -14.24 -1.34 20.71
CA ASN A 435 -13.44 -1.37 21.92
C ASN A 435 -13.21 0.03 22.50
N GLN A 436 -12.93 1.03 21.67
CA GLN A 436 -12.78 2.41 22.13
C GLN A 436 -14.10 2.99 22.66
N PHE A 437 -15.23 2.69 22.01
CA PHE A 437 -16.55 3.07 22.51
C PHE A 437 -16.80 2.46 23.90
N LEU A 438 -16.61 1.14 24.05
CA LEU A 438 -16.78 0.42 25.32
C LEU A 438 -15.82 0.93 26.40
N TYR A 439 -14.59 1.29 26.03
CA TYR A 439 -13.59 1.85 26.94
C TYR A 439 -14.03 3.23 27.46
N ASN A 440 -14.52 4.09 26.56
CA ASN A 440 -14.94 5.45 26.91
C ASN A 440 -16.14 5.46 27.85
N ILE A 441 -17.01 4.43 27.80
CA ILE A 441 -18.13 4.26 28.74
C ILE A 441 -17.76 3.40 29.97
N GLY A 442 -16.50 2.97 30.10
CA GLY A 442 -15.99 2.28 31.28
C GLY A 442 -16.33 0.79 31.37
N LEU A 443 -16.72 0.14 30.26
CA LEU A 443 -17.06 -1.29 30.23
C LEU A 443 -15.85 -2.20 29.97
N VAL A 444 -14.77 -1.69 29.38
CA VAL A 444 -13.53 -2.46 29.17
C VAL A 444 -12.32 -1.74 29.77
N PRO A 445 -11.30 -2.46 30.25
CA PRO A 445 -10.16 -1.85 30.94
C PRO A 445 -9.14 -1.20 30.00
N ASN A 446 -9.14 -1.57 28.71
CA ASN A 446 -8.12 -1.18 27.74
C ASN A 446 -8.72 -0.45 26.54
N LYS A 447 -8.07 0.64 26.11
CA LYS A 447 -8.52 1.45 24.96
C LYS A 447 -8.34 0.75 23.61
N GLU A 448 -7.28 -0.04 23.46
CA GLU A 448 -7.02 -0.83 22.25
C GLU A 448 -7.11 -2.33 22.58
N PRO A 449 -7.71 -3.15 21.69
CA PRO A 449 -8.03 -4.54 21.99
C PRO A 449 -6.86 -5.53 21.80
N PHE A 450 -5.90 -5.19 20.94
CA PHE A 450 -4.79 -6.07 20.53
C PHE A 450 -3.45 -5.41 20.83
N GLU A 451 -2.49 -6.15 21.39
CA GLU A 451 -1.12 -5.68 21.59
C GLU A 451 -0.30 -5.88 20.31
N THR A 452 -0.32 -7.10 19.76
CA THR A 452 0.33 -7.43 18.48
C THR A 452 -0.71 -7.94 17.48
N ARG A 453 -0.61 -7.47 16.23
CA ARG A 453 -1.42 -7.98 15.11
C ARG A 453 -0.51 -8.47 13.99
N VAL A 454 -0.69 -9.72 13.57
CA VAL A 454 0.05 -10.32 12.44
C VAL A 454 -0.92 -10.78 11.36
N SER A 455 -0.47 -10.69 10.11
CA SER A 455 -1.15 -11.31 8.98
C SER A 455 -0.45 -12.55 8.49
N HIS A 456 -1.24 -13.59 8.26
CA HIS A 456 -0.80 -14.72 7.47
C HIS A 456 -0.92 -14.42 5.98
N GLY A 457 -0.06 -15.07 5.20
CA GLY A 457 -0.20 -15.14 3.76
C GLY A 457 -1.40 -15.98 3.34
N MET A 458 -1.84 -15.81 2.09
CA MET A 458 -2.91 -16.61 1.51
C MET A 458 -2.34 -17.92 0.94
N ILE A 459 -2.97 -19.04 1.27
CA ILE A 459 -2.70 -20.32 0.60
C ILE A 459 -3.42 -20.32 -0.75
N LEU A 460 -2.65 -20.48 -1.81
CA LEU A 460 -3.11 -20.53 -3.19
C LEU A 460 -3.26 -22.00 -3.61
N GLY A 461 -4.18 -22.28 -4.54
CA GLY A 461 -4.27 -23.58 -5.20
C GLY A 461 -3.13 -23.80 -6.19
N GLU A 462 -3.17 -24.95 -6.86
CA GLU A 462 -2.20 -25.29 -7.91
C GLU A 462 -2.13 -24.21 -8.99
N GLY A 463 -0.92 -23.86 -9.42
CA GLY A 463 -0.68 -22.76 -10.36
C GLY A 463 -0.73 -21.34 -9.76
N GLY A 464 -0.84 -21.20 -8.43
CA GLY A 464 -0.81 -19.90 -7.76
C GLY A 464 -2.13 -19.12 -7.86
N VAL A 465 -3.24 -19.82 -8.06
CA VAL A 465 -4.56 -19.21 -8.16
C VAL A 465 -5.29 -19.30 -6.82
N LYS A 466 -6.00 -18.25 -6.42
CA LYS A 466 -6.80 -18.25 -5.18
C LYS A 466 -7.78 -19.44 -5.18
N MET A 467 -7.84 -20.17 -4.07
CA MET A 467 -8.80 -21.25 -3.89
C MET A 467 -10.22 -20.70 -3.82
N SER A 468 -11.15 -21.28 -4.60
CA SER A 468 -12.56 -20.92 -4.57
C SER A 468 -13.46 -22.07 -5.04
N LYS A 469 -14.66 -22.15 -4.46
CA LYS A 469 -15.65 -23.18 -4.85
C LYS A 469 -16.02 -23.08 -6.33
N SER A 470 -16.10 -21.87 -6.89
CA SER A 470 -16.41 -21.63 -8.31
C SER A 470 -15.35 -22.17 -9.26
N LEU A 471 -14.09 -22.23 -8.84
CA LEU A 471 -12.99 -22.78 -9.65
C LEU A 471 -12.77 -24.27 -9.42
N GLY A 472 -13.45 -24.89 -8.45
CA GLY A 472 -13.29 -26.30 -8.11
C GLY A 472 -11.88 -26.68 -7.61
N ASN A 473 -11.05 -25.69 -7.26
CA ASN A 473 -9.64 -25.86 -6.87
C ASN A 473 -9.43 -25.83 -5.35
N VAL A 474 -10.49 -26.06 -4.57
CA VAL A 474 -10.44 -26.07 -3.11
C VAL A 474 -9.86 -27.40 -2.64
N VAL A 475 -8.81 -27.33 -1.84
CA VAL A 475 -8.31 -28.50 -1.10
C VAL A 475 -9.13 -28.62 0.18
N ASN A 476 -9.76 -29.77 0.37
CA ASN A 476 -10.53 -30.06 1.57
C ASN A 476 -9.60 -30.61 2.67
N PRO A 477 -9.45 -29.93 3.82
CA PRO A 477 -8.60 -30.40 4.91
C PRO A 477 -8.99 -31.78 5.43
N ASP A 478 -10.28 -32.13 5.45
CA ASP A 478 -10.76 -33.42 5.96
C ASP A 478 -10.21 -34.59 5.12
N ASP A 479 -10.15 -34.43 3.80
CA ASP A 479 -9.62 -35.44 2.89
C ASP A 479 -8.10 -35.62 3.10
N MET A 480 -7.40 -34.52 3.37
CA MET A 480 -5.96 -34.53 3.68
C MET A 480 -5.69 -35.20 5.02
N VAL A 481 -6.47 -34.89 6.06
CA VAL A 481 -6.35 -35.52 7.38
C VAL A 481 -6.65 -37.03 7.30
N ALA A 482 -7.68 -37.44 6.56
CA ALA A 482 -8.01 -38.86 6.39
C ALA A 482 -6.89 -39.64 5.70
N SER A 483 -6.20 -39.01 4.74
CA SER A 483 -5.16 -39.66 3.93
C SER A 483 -3.78 -39.65 4.60
N TYR A 484 -3.43 -38.57 5.31
CA TYR A 484 -2.08 -38.32 5.82
C TYR A 484 -1.98 -38.25 7.35
N GLY A 485 -3.09 -38.00 8.04
CA GLY A 485 -3.13 -37.66 9.45
C GLY A 485 -2.94 -36.16 9.72
N ALA A 486 -3.50 -35.70 10.84
CA ALA A 486 -3.51 -34.29 11.21
C ALA A 486 -2.10 -33.71 11.41
N ASP A 487 -1.18 -34.48 11.98
CA ASP A 487 0.19 -34.01 12.24
C ASP A 487 0.99 -33.78 10.96
N ALA A 488 0.78 -34.61 9.94
CA ALA A 488 1.43 -34.44 8.65
C ALA A 488 0.94 -33.16 7.96
N LEU A 489 -0.37 -32.90 8.01
CA LEU A 489 -0.99 -31.69 7.48
C LEU A 489 -0.48 -30.43 8.20
N ARG A 490 -0.55 -30.39 9.53
CA ARG A 490 -0.06 -29.26 10.34
C ARG A 490 1.42 -29.00 10.12
N THR A 491 2.24 -30.05 10.08
CA THR A 491 3.67 -29.93 9.79
C THR A 491 3.91 -29.32 8.40
N TYR A 492 3.09 -29.70 7.42
CA TYR A 492 3.19 -29.13 6.09
C TYR A 492 2.79 -27.64 6.05
N GLU A 493 1.66 -27.26 6.65
CA GLU A 493 1.21 -25.86 6.71
C GLU A 493 2.24 -24.96 7.40
N MET A 494 2.91 -25.47 8.45
CA MET A 494 3.97 -24.75 9.15
C MET A 494 5.30 -24.74 8.39
N PHE A 495 5.49 -25.61 7.38
CA PHE A 495 6.75 -25.77 6.65
C PHE A 495 6.74 -25.17 5.23
N ILE A 496 5.56 -25.07 4.63
CA ILE A 496 5.37 -24.77 3.20
C ILE A 496 6.03 -23.45 2.75
N GLY A 497 6.13 -22.46 3.65
CA GLY A 497 6.66 -21.15 3.31
C GLY A 497 6.83 -20.22 4.50
N ASP A 498 7.21 -18.99 4.19
CA ASP A 498 7.24 -17.87 5.13
C ASP A 498 5.80 -17.51 5.52
N TYR A 499 5.52 -17.40 6.83
CA TYR A 499 4.16 -17.33 7.36
C TYR A 499 3.35 -16.14 6.82
N GLU A 500 4.01 -15.00 6.59
CA GLU A 500 3.37 -13.77 6.12
C GLU A 500 3.15 -13.73 4.60
N LYS A 501 3.74 -14.68 3.85
CA LYS A 501 3.75 -14.66 2.39
C LYS A 501 2.76 -15.65 1.80
N GLU A 502 2.22 -15.26 0.65
CA GLU A 502 1.41 -16.16 -0.16
C GLU A 502 2.24 -17.34 -0.65
N VAL A 503 1.61 -18.50 -0.69
CA VAL A 503 2.27 -19.75 -1.05
C VAL A 503 1.31 -20.70 -1.75
N ALA A 504 1.78 -21.37 -2.79
CA ALA A 504 0.99 -22.34 -3.52
C ALA A 504 1.01 -23.70 -2.83
N TRP A 505 -0.19 -24.28 -2.66
CA TRP A 505 -0.38 -25.62 -2.16
C TRP A 505 0.31 -26.66 -3.06
N SER A 506 0.89 -27.68 -2.44
CA SER A 506 1.60 -28.79 -3.07
C SER A 506 1.44 -30.06 -2.25
N GLU A 507 0.63 -31.00 -2.76
CA GLU A 507 0.49 -32.33 -2.15
C GLU A 507 1.83 -33.08 -2.09
N GLN A 508 2.76 -32.82 -3.01
CA GLN A 508 4.11 -33.40 -2.95
C GLN A 508 4.87 -32.91 -1.71
N GLY A 509 4.70 -31.64 -1.33
CA GLY A 509 5.22 -31.07 -0.09
C GLY A 509 4.63 -31.76 1.13
N LEU A 510 3.30 -31.95 1.16
CA LEU A 510 2.60 -32.68 2.22
C LEU A 510 3.11 -34.13 2.37
N ASN A 511 3.28 -34.83 1.25
CA ASN A 511 3.89 -36.16 1.23
C ASN A 511 5.31 -36.17 1.85
N GLY A 512 6.08 -35.10 1.63
CA GLY A 512 7.38 -34.89 2.27
C GLY A 512 7.30 -34.80 3.79
N CYS A 513 6.35 -34.02 4.31
CA CYS A 513 6.11 -33.89 5.74
C CYS A 513 5.61 -35.20 6.37
N LYS A 514 4.76 -35.97 5.68
CA LYS A 514 4.38 -37.32 6.13
C LYS A 514 5.59 -38.24 6.29
N ARG A 515 6.48 -38.27 5.29
CA ARG A 515 7.73 -39.05 5.38
C ARG A 515 8.63 -38.58 6.53
N PHE A 516 8.67 -37.29 6.81
CA PHE A 516 9.39 -36.76 7.96
C PHE A 516 8.81 -37.30 9.28
N ILE A 517 7.49 -37.27 9.47
CA ILE A 517 6.84 -37.87 10.65
C ILE A 517 7.14 -39.37 10.76
N ASP A 518 7.10 -40.12 9.67
CA ASP A 518 7.44 -41.56 9.68
C ASP A 518 8.89 -41.82 10.11
N ARG A 519 9.80 -40.92 9.76
CA ARG A 519 11.21 -40.99 10.20
C ARG A 519 11.35 -40.69 11.70
N VAL A 520 10.59 -39.73 12.23
CA VAL A 520 10.53 -39.45 13.67
C VAL A 520 10.13 -40.71 14.44
N VAL A 521 9.11 -41.42 13.98
CA VAL A 521 8.66 -42.70 14.58
C VAL A 521 9.76 -43.75 14.53
N ARG A 522 10.40 -43.96 13.37
CA ARG A 522 11.46 -44.96 13.19
C ARG A 522 12.69 -44.68 14.05
N VAL A 523 13.11 -43.42 14.18
CA VAL A 523 14.26 -43.05 15.02
C VAL A 523 14.03 -43.39 16.49
N GLY A 524 12.78 -43.42 16.96
CA GLY A 524 12.44 -43.86 18.31
C GLY A 524 12.92 -45.28 18.64
N GLU A 525 13.09 -46.16 17.64
CA GLU A 525 13.61 -47.52 17.85
C GLU A 525 15.08 -47.55 18.31
N LYS A 526 15.82 -46.44 18.16
CA LYS A 526 17.21 -46.28 18.62
C LYS A 526 17.32 -45.75 20.05
N VAL A 527 16.20 -45.48 20.72
CA VAL A 527 16.19 -44.90 22.07
C VAL A 527 16.64 -45.94 23.09
N THR A 528 17.67 -45.60 23.85
CA THR A 528 18.22 -46.42 24.93
C THR A 528 17.65 -46.00 26.29
N ALA A 529 17.95 -46.78 27.34
CA ALA A 529 17.59 -46.42 28.71
C ALA A 529 18.50 -45.35 29.34
N LYS A 530 19.50 -44.82 28.61
CA LYS A 530 20.44 -43.81 29.10
C LYS A 530 19.74 -42.45 29.21
N ASN A 531 20.08 -41.70 30.26
CA ASN A 531 19.66 -40.30 30.47
C ASN A 531 20.85 -39.35 30.24
N GLY A 532 20.58 -38.06 30.13
CA GLY A 532 21.52 -37.03 29.71
C GLY A 532 21.67 -36.99 28.19
N TYR A 533 22.09 -35.84 27.65
CA TYR A 533 22.31 -35.73 26.20
C TYR A 533 23.53 -36.52 25.74
N SER A 534 23.44 -37.09 24.55
CA SER A 534 24.60 -37.71 23.90
C SER A 534 25.68 -36.66 23.62
N GLU A 535 26.92 -36.89 24.03
CA GLU A 535 28.02 -35.91 23.88
C GLU A 535 28.16 -35.35 22.44
N LYS A 536 27.99 -36.22 21.43
CA LYS A 536 28.09 -35.83 20.00
C LYS A 536 26.91 -34.99 19.51
N LEU A 537 25.75 -35.08 20.17
CA LEU A 537 24.50 -34.43 19.76
C LEU A 537 24.19 -33.21 20.61
N GLU A 538 24.73 -33.13 21.83
CA GLU A 538 24.37 -32.14 22.84
C GLU A 538 24.46 -30.69 22.33
N SER A 539 25.56 -30.32 21.66
CA SER A 539 25.69 -28.98 21.08
C SER A 539 24.61 -28.69 20.04
N LEU A 540 24.33 -29.63 19.15
CA LEU A 540 23.29 -29.46 18.13
C LEU A 540 21.89 -29.40 18.74
N ILE A 541 21.61 -30.19 19.78
CA ILE A 541 20.35 -30.13 20.53
C ILE A 541 20.16 -28.74 21.14
N HIS A 542 21.16 -28.19 21.83
CA HIS A 542 21.09 -26.85 22.38
C HIS A 542 20.89 -25.76 21.31
N LYS A 543 21.57 -25.87 20.16
CA LYS A 543 21.33 -24.97 19.02
C LYS A 543 19.93 -25.10 18.46
N THR A 544 19.39 -26.32 18.41
CA THR A 544 18.05 -26.59 17.91
C THR A 544 16.99 -26.05 18.86
N ILE A 545 17.14 -26.24 20.18
CA ILE A 545 16.28 -25.61 21.20
C ILE A 545 16.27 -24.10 20.99
N LYS A 546 17.44 -23.46 20.96
CA LYS A 546 17.55 -22.00 20.75
C LYS A 546 16.83 -21.57 19.47
N LYS A 547 17.17 -22.19 18.34
CA LYS A 547 16.63 -21.82 17.03
C LYS A 547 15.11 -22.02 16.95
N VAL A 548 14.59 -23.16 17.40
CA VAL A 548 13.15 -23.44 17.37
C VAL A 548 12.40 -22.48 18.30
N THR A 549 12.95 -22.15 19.46
CA THR A 549 12.36 -21.16 20.38
C THR A 549 12.26 -19.78 19.70
N GLU A 550 13.38 -19.26 19.19
CA GLU A 550 13.43 -17.95 18.51
C GLU A 550 12.55 -17.92 17.24
N ASP A 551 12.51 -19.01 16.48
CA ASP A 551 11.73 -19.11 15.26
C ASP A 551 10.22 -19.19 15.56
N ILE A 552 9.78 -19.88 16.61
CA ILE A 552 8.36 -19.91 17.01
C ILE A 552 7.91 -18.52 17.48
N ASP A 553 8.71 -17.86 18.32
CA ASP A 553 8.43 -16.50 18.80
C ASP A 553 8.34 -15.47 17.67
N THR A 554 9.08 -15.70 16.59
CA THR A 554 9.09 -14.83 15.39
C THR A 554 8.33 -15.40 14.20
N MET A 555 7.53 -16.46 14.42
CA MET A 555 6.66 -17.11 13.42
C MET A 555 7.38 -17.64 12.17
N LYS A 556 8.68 -17.93 12.28
CA LYS A 556 9.48 -18.59 11.24
C LYS A 556 9.33 -20.11 11.33
N PHE A 557 8.09 -20.58 11.31
CA PHE A 557 7.76 -21.99 11.52
C PHE A 557 8.45 -22.91 10.52
N ASN A 558 8.64 -22.46 9.28
CA ASN A 558 9.31 -23.21 8.23
C ASN A 558 10.80 -23.47 8.54
N THR A 559 11.49 -22.49 9.13
CA THR A 559 12.88 -22.69 9.55
C THR A 559 12.98 -23.44 10.88
N ALA A 560 11.96 -23.38 11.73
CA ALA A 560 11.86 -24.25 12.92
C ALA A 560 11.74 -25.72 12.51
N VAL A 561 10.82 -26.05 11.60
CA VAL A 561 10.67 -27.43 11.06
C VAL A 561 11.96 -27.88 10.36
N SER A 562 12.60 -26.99 9.60
CA SER A 562 13.90 -27.27 8.97
C SER A 562 14.99 -27.62 9.99
N ALA A 563 15.05 -26.90 11.13
CA ALA A 563 16.00 -27.20 12.21
C ALA A 563 15.74 -28.58 12.83
N LEU A 564 14.47 -28.94 13.03
CA LEU A 564 14.07 -30.27 13.49
C LEU A 564 14.44 -31.36 12.47
N MET A 565 14.24 -31.13 11.17
CA MET A 565 14.68 -32.08 10.13
C MET A 565 16.20 -32.30 10.16
N ILE A 566 17.00 -31.26 10.38
CA ILE A 566 18.46 -31.37 10.50
C ILE A 566 18.84 -32.20 11.73
N LEU A 567 18.21 -31.94 12.89
CA LEU A 567 18.48 -32.70 14.11
C LEU A 567 18.10 -34.18 13.93
N LEU A 568 16.95 -34.45 13.30
CA LEU A 568 16.51 -35.82 13.01
C LEU A 568 17.49 -36.57 12.10
N ASN A 569 18.03 -35.91 11.06
CA ASN A 569 19.07 -36.50 10.21
C ASN A 569 20.29 -36.93 11.06
N LYS A 570 20.69 -36.12 12.05
CA LYS A 570 21.82 -36.46 12.94
C LYS A 570 21.50 -37.58 13.93
N PHE A 571 20.26 -37.72 14.37
CA PHE A 571 19.83 -38.88 15.14
C PHE A 571 19.86 -40.16 14.30
N GLU A 572 19.47 -40.09 13.03
CA GLU A 572 19.54 -41.25 12.11
C GLU A 572 20.98 -41.73 11.87
N GLU A 573 21.97 -40.84 11.91
CA GLU A 573 23.40 -41.18 11.80
C GLU A 573 23.94 -41.92 13.04
N GLN A 574 23.29 -41.83 14.20
CA GLN A 574 23.74 -42.53 15.41
C GLN A 574 23.23 -43.98 15.43
N GLU A 575 23.98 -44.88 16.07
CA GLU A 575 23.50 -46.23 16.35
C GLU A 575 22.45 -46.22 17.47
N GLU A 576 22.67 -45.39 18.49
CA GLU A 576 21.83 -45.24 19.69
C GLU A 576 21.61 -43.75 20.00
N ILE A 577 20.46 -43.41 20.57
CA ILE A 577 20.18 -42.10 21.17
C ILE A 577 19.67 -42.26 22.61
N THR A 578 19.81 -41.23 23.44
CA THR A 578 19.34 -41.26 24.83
C THR A 578 17.86 -40.88 24.93
N LYS A 579 17.26 -41.11 26.11
CA LYS A 579 15.90 -40.63 26.39
C LYS A 579 15.78 -39.11 26.29
N ASP A 580 16.78 -38.39 26.80
CA ASP A 580 16.75 -36.92 26.84
C ASP A 580 16.92 -36.32 25.44
N ASP A 581 17.75 -36.92 24.58
CA ASP A 581 17.89 -36.52 23.18
C ASP A 581 16.53 -36.54 22.46
N TYR A 582 15.84 -37.68 22.57
CA TYR A 582 14.59 -37.91 21.86
C TYR A 582 13.42 -37.13 22.49
N ARG A 583 13.33 -37.10 23.83
CA ARG A 583 12.27 -36.34 24.53
C ARG A 583 12.35 -34.86 24.19
N THR A 584 13.54 -34.27 24.21
CA THR A 584 13.71 -32.85 23.84
C THR A 584 13.27 -32.60 22.39
N PHE A 585 13.64 -33.48 21.46
CA PHE A 585 13.16 -33.39 20.08
C PHE A 585 11.63 -33.42 19.99
N LEU A 586 10.98 -34.35 20.70
CA LEU A 586 9.51 -34.46 20.71
C LEU A 586 8.85 -33.23 21.33
N ILE A 587 9.40 -32.65 22.40
CA ILE A 587 8.87 -31.40 22.99
C ILE A 587 8.94 -30.25 21.98
N LEU A 588 10.04 -30.11 21.25
CA LEU A 588 10.20 -29.04 20.26
C LEU A 588 9.25 -29.22 19.05
N LEU A 589 8.91 -30.46 18.68
CA LEU A 589 7.99 -30.76 17.59
C LEU A 589 6.51 -30.68 18.01
N ASN A 590 6.20 -30.83 19.30
CA ASN A 590 4.84 -30.96 19.82
C ASN A 590 3.87 -29.81 19.44
N PRO A 591 4.26 -28.52 19.43
CA PRO A 591 3.37 -27.44 18.97
C PRO A 591 2.85 -27.65 17.53
N ILE A 592 3.63 -28.34 16.71
CA ILE A 592 3.35 -28.57 15.29
C ILE A 592 2.67 -29.93 15.08
N ALA A 593 3.20 -31.00 15.65
CA ALA A 593 2.70 -32.38 15.52
C ALA A 593 2.41 -33.01 16.90
N PRO A 594 1.36 -32.55 17.60
CA PRO A 594 1.12 -32.92 19.00
C PRO A 594 0.74 -34.39 19.19
N HIS A 595 0.00 -35.00 18.26
CA HIS A 595 -0.56 -36.34 18.50
C HIS A 595 0.53 -37.42 18.51
N ILE A 596 1.37 -37.43 17.48
CA ILE A 596 2.46 -38.39 17.33
C ILE A 596 3.55 -38.19 18.39
N THR A 597 3.80 -36.94 18.78
CA THR A 597 4.81 -36.65 19.81
C THR A 597 4.37 -37.14 21.19
N GLU A 598 3.09 -37.01 21.55
CA GLU A 598 2.56 -37.58 22.80
C GLU A 598 2.55 -39.12 22.77
N GLU A 599 2.13 -39.72 21.66
CA GLU A 599 2.13 -41.19 21.47
C GLU A 599 3.55 -41.77 21.66
N LEU A 600 4.56 -41.13 21.04
CA LEU A 600 5.96 -41.56 21.16
C LEU A 600 6.52 -41.31 22.56
N ASN A 601 6.12 -40.21 23.20
CA ASN A 601 6.52 -39.89 24.57
C ASN A 601 6.06 -40.97 25.56
N GLU A 602 4.81 -41.43 25.43
CA GLU A 602 4.26 -42.52 26.22
C GLU A 602 4.91 -43.86 25.87
N LYS A 603 4.96 -44.21 24.57
CA LYS A 603 5.50 -45.49 24.07
C LYS A 603 6.91 -45.78 24.59
N TYR A 604 7.78 -44.78 24.64
CA TYR A 604 9.17 -44.93 25.09
C TYR A 604 9.39 -44.56 26.57
N ALA A 605 8.29 -44.31 27.32
CA ALA A 605 8.31 -43.94 28.74
C ALA A 605 9.34 -42.84 29.03
N LEU A 606 9.21 -41.72 28.31
CA LEU A 606 10.17 -40.61 28.38
C LEU A 606 9.88 -39.66 29.53
N GLY A 607 8.70 -39.71 30.16
CA GLY A 607 8.31 -38.84 31.28
C GLY A 607 6.86 -38.36 31.18
N GLU A 608 6.53 -37.23 31.81
CA GLU A 608 5.17 -36.65 31.81
C GLU A 608 4.69 -36.31 30.39
N THR A 609 3.37 -36.20 30.20
CA THR A 609 2.71 -35.65 29.01
C THR A 609 3.39 -34.33 28.59
N ILE A 610 3.68 -34.18 27.30
CA ILE A 610 4.44 -33.02 26.79
C ILE A 610 3.66 -31.72 26.96
N CYS A 611 2.35 -31.72 26.73
CA CYS A 611 1.53 -30.51 26.86
C CYS A 611 1.45 -29.94 28.30
N LYS A 612 1.86 -30.73 29.30
CA LYS A 612 2.01 -30.30 30.70
C LYS A 612 3.45 -30.01 31.10
N SER A 613 4.41 -30.35 30.23
CA SER A 613 5.84 -30.19 30.48
C SER A 613 6.30 -28.76 30.19
N SER A 614 7.36 -28.33 30.87
CA SER A 614 8.02 -27.06 30.59
C SER A 614 8.80 -27.12 29.26
N TRP A 615 8.82 -25.99 28.53
CA TRP A 615 9.67 -25.83 27.36
C TRP A 615 11.16 -26.00 27.70
N PRO A 616 11.96 -26.71 26.88
CA PRO A 616 13.36 -26.99 27.18
C PRO A 616 14.20 -25.71 27.19
N LYS A 617 15.20 -25.68 28.08
CA LYS A 617 16.19 -24.59 28.16
C LYS A 617 17.46 -24.97 27.42
N TYR A 618 18.13 -23.99 26.83
CA TYR A 618 19.44 -24.19 26.21
C TYR A 618 20.57 -23.52 26.98
N ASP A 619 21.77 -24.10 26.89
CA ASP A 619 23.01 -23.54 27.42
C ASP A 619 23.71 -22.75 26.30
N ILE A 620 23.88 -21.45 26.51
CA ILE A 620 24.53 -20.54 25.56
C ILE A 620 25.93 -21.04 25.18
N ALA A 621 26.71 -21.56 26.13
CA ALA A 621 28.07 -22.03 25.87
C ALA A 621 28.09 -23.21 24.88
N LYS A 622 27.05 -24.05 24.91
CA LYS A 622 26.91 -25.21 24.02
C LYS A 622 26.35 -24.86 22.64
N THR A 623 25.87 -23.62 22.46
CA THR A 623 25.42 -23.10 21.15
C THR A 623 26.55 -22.52 20.31
N VAL A 624 27.74 -22.33 20.87
CA VAL A 624 28.90 -21.78 20.15
C VAL A 624 29.68 -22.92 19.51
N ASP A 625 29.85 -22.85 18.19
CA ASP A 625 30.78 -23.70 17.46
C ASP A 625 32.23 -23.39 17.89
N GLN A 626 32.90 -24.37 18.50
CA GLN A 626 34.32 -24.26 18.85
C GLN A 626 35.20 -24.29 17.60
N GLU A 627 34.76 -25.02 16.56
CA GLU A 627 35.43 -25.14 15.27
C GLU A 627 34.47 -24.78 14.13
N LYS A 628 35.00 -24.10 13.10
CA LYS A 628 34.21 -23.63 11.97
C LYS A 628 34.98 -23.82 10.66
N GLU A 629 34.31 -24.32 9.65
CA GLU A 629 34.83 -24.32 8.28
C GLU A 629 34.69 -22.92 7.67
N ILE A 630 35.79 -22.40 7.12
CA ILE A 630 35.80 -21.14 6.38
C ILE A 630 36.36 -21.36 4.98
N ALA A 631 35.83 -20.62 4.01
CA ALA A 631 36.32 -20.68 2.64
C ALA A 631 37.65 -19.92 2.50
N VAL A 632 38.55 -20.47 1.68
CA VAL A 632 39.80 -19.82 1.27
C VAL A 632 39.69 -19.47 -0.21
N GLN A 633 39.85 -18.19 -0.52
CA GLN A 633 39.79 -17.63 -1.86
C GLN A 633 41.17 -17.18 -2.35
N VAL A 634 41.36 -17.23 -3.67
CA VAL A 634 42.49 -16.59 -4.36
C VAL A 634 41.92 -15.66 -5.42
N ASN A 635 42.22 -14.35 -5.32
CA ASN A 635 41.63 -13.29 -6.14
C ASN A 635 40.09 -13.39 -6.24
N GLY A 636 39.44 -13.61 -5.08
CA GLY A 636 37.98 -13.65 -4.97
C GLY A 636 37.30 -14.97 -5.41
N LYS A 637 38.05 -15.96 -5.91
CA LYS A 637 37.51 -17.30 -6.27
C LYS A 637 37.84 -18.32 -5.19
N VAL A 638 36.85 -19.09 -4.72
CA VAL A 638 37.04 -20.13 -3.69
C VAL A 638 37.91 -21.27 -4.23
N ARG A 639 38.94 -21.65 -3.46
CA ARG A 639 39.93 -22.68 -3.81
C ARG A 639 40.06 -23.78 -2.78
N ALA A 640 39.73 -23.53 -1.52
CA ALA A 640 39.69 -24.56 -0.48
C ALA A 640 38.69 -24.18 0.62
N THR A 641 38.43 -25.13 1.51
CA THR A 641 37.85 -24.88 2.84
C THR A 641 38.87 -25.34 3.89
N ILE A 642 38.96 -24.61 4.99
CA ILE A 642 39.81 -24.96 6.13
C ILE A 642 38.98 -24.91 7.42
N THR A 643 39.30 -25.80 8.35
CA THR A 643 38.68 -25.80 9.70
C THR A 643 39.54 -24.98 10.65
N ILE A 644 38.91 -24.01 11.30
CA ILE A 644 39.56 -23.13 12.28
C ILE A 644 38.84 -23.20 13.63
N ASN A 645 39.57 -22.99 14.72
CA ASN A 645 38.94 -22.73 16.00
C ASN A 645 38.43 -21.26 16.04
N ILE A 646 37.30 -21.00 16.69
CA ILE A 646 36.71 -19.64 16.75
C ILE A 646 37.66 -18.61 17.41
N ASN A 647 38.53 -19.08 18.31
CA ASN A 647 39.53 -18.26 18.99
C ASN A 647 40.92 -18.36 18.35
N GLU A 648 41.07 -19.09 17.25
CA GLU A 648 42.34 -19.23 16.54
C GLU A 648 42.90 -17.87 16.11
N ASP A 649 44.20 -17.68 16.25
CA ASP A 649 44.87 -16.44 15.89
C ASP A 649 45.00 -16.30 14.36
N GLU A 650 45.10 -15.06 13.88
CA GLU A 650 45.10 -14.77 12.44
C GLU A 650 46.30 -15.36 11.70
N GLU A 651 47.46 -15.50 12.35
CA GLU A 651 48.65 -16.08 11.70
C GLU A 651 48.50 -17.59 11.54
N SER A 652 47.95 -18.31 12.54
CA SER A 652 47.61 -19.73 12.39
C SER A 652 46.56 -19.98 11.30
N ILE A 653 45.52 -19.13 11.22
CA ILE A 653 44.49 -19.22 10.16
C ILE A 653 45.12 -19.00 8.78
N LYS A 654 46.01 -18.01 8.66
CA LYS A 654 46.73 -17.68 7.42
C LYS A 654 47.64 -18.83 6.99
N GLU A 655 48.35 -19.44 7.93
CA GLU A 655 49.21 -20.60 7.65
C GLU A 655 48.38 -21.77 7.12
N LYS A 656 47.27 -22.12 7.77
CA LYS A 656 46.33 -23.14 7.29
C LYS A 656 45.81 -22.85 5.88
N ALA A 657 45.45 -21.59 5.61
CA ALA A 657 44.96 -21.17 4.31
C ALA A 657 46.03 -21.31 3.20
N LEU A 658 47.27 -20.91 3.48
CA LEU A 658 48.39 -20.99 2.54
C LEU A 658 48.93 -22.42 2.37
N THR A 659 48.72 -23.27 3.37
CA THR A 659 49.18 -24.67 3.34
C THR A 659 48.24 -25.60 2.58
N ALA A 660 46.99 -25.19 2.37
CA ALA A 660 45.99 -25.93 1.60
C ALA A 660 46.47 -26.21 0.16
N GLU A 661 46.43 -27.48 -0.26
CA GLU A 661 47.06 -27.97 -1.48
C GLU A 661 46.57 -27.22 -2.75
N ASN A 662 45.26 -27.06 -2.88
CA ASN A 662 44.70 -26.35 -4.03
C ASN A 662 44.98 -24.84 -4.01
N VAL A 663 45.15 -24.24 -2.82
CA VAL A 663 45.54 -22.83 -2.69
C VAL A 663 46.99 -22.66 -3.14
N LYS A 664 47.91 -23.53 -2.71
CA LYS A 664 49.31 -23.54 -3.16
C LYS A 664 49.43 -23.56 -4.67
N ASN A 665 48.66 -24.40 -5.34
CA ASN A 665 48.67 -24.48 -6.81
C ASN A 665 48.29 -23.16 -7.49
N HIS A 666 47.44 -22.35 -6.86
CA HIS A 666 46.97 -21.08 -7.41
C HIS A 666 47.81 -19.86 -7.01
N THR A 667 48.64 -20.01 -5.97
CA THR A 667 49.60 -19.00 -5.49
C THR A 667 51.04 -19.29 -5.92
N ALA A 668 51.35 -20.48 -6.44
CA ALA A 668 52.68 -20.86 -6.90
C ALA A 668 53.20 -19.93 -8.01
N GLY A 669 54.42 -19.42 -7.83
CA GLY A 669 55.08 -18.52 -8.79
C GLY A 669 54.51 -17.10 -8.85
N LYS A 670 53.60 -16.73 -7.92
CA LYS A 670 52.98 -15.40 -7.85
C LYS A 670 53.36 -14.68 -6.58
N GLU A 671 53.36 -13.35 -6.62
CA GLU A 671 53.61 -12.54 -5.44
C GLU A 671 52.31 -12.38 -4.63
N ILE A 672 52.34 -12.73 -3.35
CA ILE A 672 51.21 -12.48 -2.44
C ILE A 672 51.26 -11.00 -2.03
N VAL A 673 50.33 -10.21 -2.56
CA VAL A 673 50.25 -8.77 -2.30
C VAL A 673 49.57 -8.49 -0.96
N LYS A 674 48.54 -9.27 -0.63
CA LYS A 674 47.76 -9.10 0.60
C LYS A 674 46.99 -10.37 0.94
N VAL A 675 46.89 -10.68 2.23
CA VAL A 675 45.93 -11.67 2.75
C VAL A 675 44.87 -10.92 3.55
N ILE A 676 43.60 -11.14 3.23
CA ILE A 676 42.46 -10.54 3.91
C ILE A 676 41.77 -11.66 4.69
N ILE A 677 41.74 -11.53 6.01
CA ILE A 677 41.11 -12.50 6.90
C ILE A 677 39.89 -11.82 7.52
N ILE A 678 38.72 -12.39 7.28
CA ILE A 678 37.51 -12.04 8.02
C ILE A 678 37.24 -13.21 8.95
N LYS A 679 37.65 -13.05 10.22
CA LYS A 679 37.64 -14.11 11.24
C LYS A 679 36.28 -14.81 11.30
N GLY A 680 36.30 -16.14 11.25
CA GLY A 680 35.09 -16.97 11.27
C GLY A 680 34.20 -16.89 10.02
N LYS A 681 34.66 -16.26 8.93
CA LYS A 681 33.93 -16.18 7.65
C LYS A 681 34.76 -16.63 6.45
N ILE A 682 35.86 -15.96 6.16
CA ILE A 682 36.61 -16.18 4.90
C ILE A 682 38.06 -15.72 4.98
N VAL A 683 38.95 -16.37 4.23
CA VAL A 683 40.30 -15.89 3.92
C VAL A 683 40.39 -15.62 2.43
N ASN A 684 40.82 -14.44 2.00
CA ASN A 684 41.06 -14.11 0.60
C ASN A 684 42.51 -13.70 0.39
N ILE A 685 43.21 -14.45 -0.47
CA ILE A 685 44.62 -14.25 -0.79
C ILE A 685 44.68 -13.53 -2.13
N VAL A 686 45.22 -12.32 -2.12
CA VAL A 686 45.40 -11.49 -3.30
C VAL A 686 46.80 -11.72 -3.85
N VAL A 687 46.88 -12.23 -5.07
CA VAL A 687 48.14 -12.54 -5.76
C VAL A 687 48.25 -11.76 -7.07
N LYS A 688 49.47 -11.34 -7.43
CA LYS A 688 49.81 -10.74 -8.71
C LYS A 688 50.71 -11.65 -9.53
#